data_AF-A0A3R7XD16-F1
#
_entry.id   AF-A0A3R7XD16-F1
#
_cell.length_a   1.000
_cell.length_b   1.000
_cell.length_c   1.000
_cell.angle_alpha   90.00
_cell.angle_beta   90.00
_cell.angle_gamma   90.00
#
_symmetry.space_group_name_H-M   'P 1'
#
loop_
_entity.id
_entity.type
_entity.pdbx_description
1 polymer ?
#
loop_
_entity_poly.entity_id
_entity_poly.type
_entity_poly.pdbx_seq_one_letter_code
_entity_poly.pdbx_strand_id
1 'polypeptide(L)'
;MGKSQLAFALGGSRPWFYWPVFEGDSCQSLYGNFSSISKAFSEVTNKDDPMKELDEDILDSSSYFYDTASLWTFGFIRALLQFSSKEQNQQGQMIRFHTKTSLYVKKCNRETVVAFREKMMEDGKVLPFFVLDEMTLDTHIDRGEKSLAAFQRNVFGVCGLVVVVMGSDTNITNLISQPRLGSYSGKHAWMTVMYRFPPYQPIPFADADKETAWNRLQAKYSVLKSIVANSRGRFDRYFADSAVQYAIENSANGIELCDLLDVAFDHVSSETQSNNSFMGKQEGRDAQLMAISYANVCTGGISPRPYKKRKVASDMGAHCMHLHFANLVDPQETEVDVIGNRLYVDSESWEPLCCFPDIEEDLLLYLAILGGKTYSGYYDRHLSIDYSTSAIFSMYLRGQSFTTGGNTDAISNDYKTYENMVAHMIFCASRRNGVQGIPFDEFFAGLLSECQDEKIRPVTMTIGNTKQTIVASDLLDKYDDLAALSHSKIPFLAPPNAEWPRCILDTRAEGCNFGHLVRAKNAERCDIYVRNMEDPTGPPLFFCECKYWNDNVDSDAMETIIDGLEKVWKKKWAILLVFCLKLESFETEWDHKQVGCVKVNCRSGRVDWVVQPAEEEDRKKLVIVMVTGPLTVGVLSKTY
;
A
#
# COMPACT_ATOMS: atom_id res chain seq x y z
N MET A 1 -9.33 1.10 11.33
CA MET A 1 -10.18 2.26 11.62
C MET A 1 -9.61 3.45 10.88
N GLY A 2 -10.43 4.37 10.39
CA GLY A 2 -9.94 5.71 10.02
C GLY A 2 -9.55 6.50 11.27
N LYS A 3 -8.67 7.48 11.15
CA LYS A 3 -8.24 8.39 12.24
C LYS A 3 -9.42 8.90 13.07
N SER A 4 -10.50 9.26 12.39
CA SER A 4 -11.75 9.76 12.99
C SER A 4 -12.50 8.74 13.83
N GLN A 5 -12.49 7.45 13.43
CA GLN A 5 -13.16 6.39 14.18
C GLN A 5 -12.50 6.16 15.54
N LEU A 6 -11.18 6.39 15.66
CA LEU A 6 -10.50 6.37 16.95
C LEU A 6 -11.10 7.42 17.89
N ALA A 7 -11.24 8.67 17.43
CA ALA A 7 -11.80 9.75 18.25
C ALA A 7 -13.21 9.45 18.79
N PHE A 8 -13.98 8.61 18.08
CA PHE A 8 -15.30 8.15 18.51
C PHE A 8 -15.28 6.91 19.40
N ALA A 9 -14.20 6.14 19.38
CA ALA A 9 -13.97 4.97 20.22
C ALA A 9 -13.14 5.30 21.48
N LEU A 10 -12.57 6.51 21.57
CA LEU A 10 -11.95 6.99 22.81
C LEU A 10 -12.97 6.87 23.94
N GLY A 11 -12.56 6.21 25.01
CA GLY A 11 -13.24 6.19 26.30
C GLY A 11 -12.25 6.60 27.37
N GLY A 12 -12.71 7.11 28.51
CA GLY A 12 -11.77 7.50 29.56
C GLY A 12 -12.40 8.32 30.67
N SER A 13 -11.56 8.95 31.47
CA SER A 13 -11.95 9.77 32.63
C SER A 13 -12.12 11.25 32.31
N ARG A 14 -11.80 11.68 31.07
CA ARG A 14 -11.81 13.10 30.66
C ARG A 14 -12.79 13.35 29.51
N PRO A 15 -13.55 14.45 29.52
CA PRO A 15 -14.32 14.87 28.37
C PRO A 15 -13.39 15.34 27.23
N TRP A 16 -13.87 15.31 25.99
CA TRP A 16 -13.13 15.89 24.87
C TRP A 16 -14.03 16.53 23.83
N PHE A 17 -13.44 17.45 23.08
CA PHE A 17 -14.02 17.98 21.86
C PHE A 17 -13.30 17.39 20.65
N TYR A 18 -14.04 17.23 19.57
CA TYR A 18 -13.54 16.75 18.29
C TYR A 18 -14.09 17.62 17.17
N TRP A 19 -13.24 18.00 16.22
CA TRP A 19 -13.68 18.55 14.96
C TRP A 19 -12.60 18.38 13.87
N PRO A 20 -13.01 18.19 12.61
CA PRO A 20 -12.09 18.34 11.48
C PRO A 20 -11.69 19.80 11.33
N VAL A 21 -10.40 20.05 11.12
CA VAL A 21 -9.85 21.41 10.92
C VAL A 21 -10.26 21.97 9.55
N PHE A 22 -10.42 21.09 8.56
CA PHE A 22 -10.83 21.43 7.21
C PHE A 22 -12.15 20.73 6.86
N GLU A 23 -13.10 21.48 6.30
CA GLU A 23 -14.38 20.95 5.79
C GLU A 23 -14.58 21.39 4.33
N GLY A 24 -14.33 20.47 3.40
CA GLY A 24 -14.59 20.63 1.96
C GLY A 24 -15.68 19.67 1.46
N ASP A 25 -16.10 19.83 0.21
CA ASP A 25 -17.16 19.02 -0.42
C ASP A 25 -16.79 17.52 -0.55
N SER A 26 -15.51 17.16 -0.37
CA SER A 26 -14.99 15.79 -0.39
C SER A 26 -14.86 15.14 1.00
N CYS A 27 -15.29 15.82 2.07
CA CYS A 27 -15.18 15.33 3.43
C CYS A 27 -16.08 14.11 3.72
N GLN A 28 -15.65 13.25 4.65
CA GLN A 28 -16.45 12.08 5.08
C GLN A 28 -17.82 12.54 5.59
N SER A 29 -18.90 11.85 5.21
CA SER A 29 -20.28 12.21 5.60
C SER A 29 -20.46 12.36 7.12
N LEU A 30 -19.67 11.59 7.90
CA LEU A 30 -19.63 11.66 9.36
C LEU A 30 -19.18 13.03 9.91
N TYR A 31 -18.34 13.76 9.18
CA TYR A 31 -17.88 15.11 9.54
C TYR A 31 -19.00 16.14 9.52
N GLY A 32 -20.08 15.90 8.76
CA GLY A 32 -21.26 16.76 8.79
C GLY A 32 -21.81 16.98 10.20
N ASN A 33 -21.65 16.00 11.10
CA ASN A 33 -22.05 16.09 12.50
C ASN A 33 -21.23 17.09 13.33
N PHE A 34 -20.06 17.49 12.84
CA PHE A 34 -19.13 18.42 13.52
C PHE A 34 -19.02 19.77 12.82
N SER A 35 -19.70 19.95 11.69
CA SER A 35 -19.64 21.17 10.88
C SER A 35 -19.90 22.47 11.60
N SER A 36 -20.78 22.46 12.60
CA SER A 36 -21.03 23.67 13.38
C SER A 36 -19.82 24.10 14.21
N ILE A 37 -19.08 23.18 14.81
CA ILE A 37 -17.93 23.52 15.66
C ILE A 37 -16.69 23.81 14.81
N SER A 38 -16.48 23.06 13.72
CA SER A 38 -15.41 23.30 12.75
C SER A 38 -15.51 24.70 12.13
N LYS A 39 -16.70 25.08 11.67
CA LYS A 39 -16.95 26.42 11.11
C LYS A 39 -16.77 27.52 12.13
N ALA A 40 -17.28 27.34 13.36
CA ALA A 40 -17.10 28.32 14.43
C ALA A 40 -15.62 28.52 14.77
N PHE A 41 -14.83 27.44 14.82
CA PHE A 41 -13.39 27.51 15.05
C PHE A 41 -12.64 28.17 13.88
N SER A 42 -12.99 27.82 12.64
CA SER A 42 -12.45 28.44 11.42
C SER A 42 -12.74 29.95 11.39
N GLU A 43 -13.97 30.38 11.68
CA GLU A 43 -14.35 31.79 11.73
C GLU A 43 -13.55 32.60 12.75
N VAL A 44 -13.31 32.07 13.95
CA VAL A 44 -12.50 32.78 14.96
C VAL A 44 -11.02 32.78 14.59
N THR A 45 -10.53 31.70 13.98
CA THR A 45 -9.15 31.61 13.47
C THR A 45 -8.91 32.65 12.37
N ASN A 46 -9.84 32.76 11.40
CA ASN A 46 -9.76 33.73 10.32
C ASN A 46 -9.81 35.19 10.82
N LYS A 47 -10.52 35.45 11.93
CA LYS A 47 -10.53 36.78 12.56
C LYS A 47 -9.23 37.15 13.27
N ASP A 48 -8.43 36.16 13.64
CA ASP A 48 -7.10 36.36 14.22
C ASP A 48 -6.01 36.50 13.13
N ASP A 49 -6.32 36.08 11.90
CA ASP A 49 -5.51 36.29 10.69
C ASP A 49 -4.02 35.90 10.84
N PRO A 50 -3.72 34.66 11.29
CA PRO A 50 -2.36 34.24 11.59
C PRO A 50 -1.43 34.22 10.37
N MET A 51 -1.98 34.25 9.16
CA MET A 51 -1.22 34.25 7.91
C MET A 51 -0.53 35.60 7.62
N LYS A 52 -0.88 36.66 8.33
CA LYS A 52 -0.21 37.98 8.22
C LYS A 52 1.00 38.12 9.13
N GLU A 53 1.11 37.25 10.13
CA GLU A 53 2.22 37.23 11.06
C GLU A 53 3.42 36.49 10.44
N LEU A 54 4.61 36.66 11.02
CA LEU A 54 5.79 35.94 10.57
C LEU A 54 5.65 34.45 10.93
N ASP A 55 5.98 33.55 10.00
CA ASP A 55 5.93 32.10 10.22
C ASP A 55 6.68 31.69 11.49
N GLU A 56 7.83 32.31 11.76
CA GLU A 56 8.65 32.06 12.95
C GLU A 56 7.88 32.34 14.24
N ASP A 57 7.12 33.45 14.30
CA ASP A 57 6.34 33.86 15.48
C ASP A 57 5.13 32.95 15.71
N ILE A 58 4.56 32.40 14.65
CA ILE A 58 3.40 31.50 14.74
C ILE A 58 3.83 30.05 15.03
N LEU A 59 4.94 29.59 14.46
CA LEU A 59 5.46 28.24 14.67
C LEU A 59 6.01 28.04 16.08
N ASP A 60 6.66 29.06 16.64
CA ASP A 60 7.25 29.05 17.98
C ASP A 60 6.17 29.33 19.04
N SER A 61 5.83 28.31 19.83
CA SER A 61 4.86 28.43 20.92
C SER A 61 5.35 29.29 22.09
N SER A 62 6.64 29.63 22.12
CA SER A 62 7.23 30.56 23.10
C SER A 62 7.40 31.99 22.58
N SER A 63 6.90 32.27 21.37
CA SER A 63 7.00 33.60 20.78
C SER A 63 6.20 34.64 21.58
N TYR A 64 6.66 35.88 21.50
CA TYR A 64 6.00 37.03 22.14
C TYR A 64 4.57 37.25 21.62
N PHE A 65 4.26 36.75 20.42
CA PHE A 65 2.92 36.81 19.84
C PHE A 65 1.90 36.14 20.77
N TYR A 66 2.14 34.91 21.23
CA TYR A 66 1.19 34.18 22.07
C TYR A 66 1.04 34.75 23.48
N ASP A 67 2.06 35.44 23.98
CA ASP A 67 2.04 36.06 25.31
C ASP A 67 1.30 37.41 25.32
N THR A 68 1.28 38.14 24.20
CA THR A 68 0.75 39.51 24.19
C THR A 68 -0.48 39.72 23.32
N ALA A 69 -0.72 38.84 22.35
CA ALA A 69 -1.87 38.95 21.49
C ALA A 69 -3.19 38.72 22.24
N SER A 70 -4.19 39.54 21.90
CA SER A 70 -5.57 39.29 22.26
C SER A 70 -6.29 38.63 21.08
N LEU A 71 -6.62 37.35 21.25
CA LEU A 71 -7.07 36.48 20.17
C LEU A 71 -8.54 36.06 20.37
N TRP A 72 -9.29 35.96 19.26
CA TRP A 72 -10.63 35.39 19.23
C TRP A 72 -10.61 33.89 19.54
N THR A 73 -9.58 33.19 19.09
CA THR A 73 -9.33 31.76 19.40
C THR A 73 -9.15 31.51 20.90
N PHE A 74 -8.40 32.35 21.63
CA PHE A 74 -8.36 32.27 23.09
C PHE A 74 -9.73 32.47 23.73
N GLY A 75 -10.51 33.43 23.20
CA GLY A 75 -11.90 33.63 23.58
C GLY A 75 -12.77 32.40 23.38
N PHE A 76 -12.59 31.72 22.25
CA PHE A 76 -13.31 30.51 21.88
C PHE A 76 -12.95 29.34 22.80
N ILE A 77 -11.66 29.13 23.06
CA ILE A 77 -11.16 28.13 24.01
C ILE A 77 -11.77 28.37 25.40
N ARG A 78 -11.76 29.61 25.88
CA ARG A 78 -12.39 29.97 27.17
C ARG A 78 -13.88 29.64 27.18
N ALA A 79 -14.61 29.90 26.11
CA ALA A 79 -16.03 29.56 26.01
C ALA A 79 -16.26 28.03 26.02
N LEU A 80 -15.39 27.25 25.39
CA LEU A 80 -15.43 25.78 25.46
C LEU A 80 -15.13 25.25 26.87
N LEU A 81 -14.14 25.83 27.55
CA LEU A 81 -13.84 25.48 28.95
C LEU A 81 -15.03 25.78 29.86
N GLN A 82 -15.65 26.96 29.72
CA GLN A 82 -16.88 27.32 30.45
C GLN A 82 -18.06 26.38 30.15
N PHE A 83 -18.18 25.91 28.91
CA PHE A 83 -19.20 24.93 28.56
C PHE A 83 -18.90 23.57 29.19
N SER A 84 -17.65 23.13 29.16
CA SER A 84 -17.21 21.85 29.71
C SER A 84 -17.33 21.81 31.24
N SER A 85 -17.16 22.94 31.94
CA SER A 85 -17.21 23.01 33.41
C SER A 85 -18.60 22.77 34.02
N LYS A 86 -19.66 22.71 33.19
CA LYS A 86 -21.02 22.36 33.62
C LYS A 86 -21.08 20.87 33.98
N GLU A 87 -21.76 20.53 35.07
CA GLU A 87 -21.79 19.14 35.61
C GLU A 87 -22.13 18.07 34.55
N GLN A 88 -23.12 18.35 33.70
CA GLN A 88 -23.54 17.43 32.62
C GLN A 88 -22.45 17.11 31.59
N ASN A 89 -21.40 17.94 31.50
CA ASN A 89 -20.30 17.82 30.53
C ASN A 89 -18.98 17.37 31.17
N GLN A 90 -18.98 17.02 32.46
CA GLN A 90 -17.80 16.56 33.20
C GLN A 90 -17.58 15.04 33.12
N GLN A 91 -18.45 14.34 32.40
CA GLN A 91 -18.31 12.90 32.13
C GLN A 91 -17.21 12.64 31.11
N GLY A 92 -16.53 11.50 31.23
CA GLY A 92 -15.48 11.06 30.32
C GLY A 92 -15.98 10.59 28.96
N GLN A 93 -16.59 11.50 28.22
CA GLN A 93 -17.17 11.25 26.90
C GLN A 93 -16.96 12.45 25.97
N MET A 94 -17.13 12.22 24.67
CA MET A 94 -17.08 13.29 23.68
C MET A 94 -18.23 14.28 23.91
N ILE A 95 -17.89 15.57 24.03
CA ILE A 95 -18.87 16.65 24.12
C ILE A 95 -19.43 16.93 22.72
N ARG A 96 -20.73 16.69 22.53
CA ARG A 96 -21.45 16.91 21.26
C ARG A 96 -22.44 18.05 21.39
N PHE A 97 -22.46 18.95 20.41
CA PHE A 97 -23.50 19.97 20.29
C PHE A 97 -24.72 19.40 19.57
N HIS A 98 -25.56 18.65 20.29
CA HIS A 98 -26.78 18.04 19.74
C HIS A 98 -27.84 19.07 19.31
N THR A 99 -27.80 20.28 19.88
CA THR A 99 -28.66 21.41 19.53
C THR A 99 -27.80 22.63 19.21
N LYS A 100 -28.36 23.59 18.46
CA LYS A 100 -27.70 24.85 18.12
C LYS A 100 -27.23 25.56 19.40
N THR A 101 -25.94 25.45 19.69
CA THR A 101 -25.33 25.97 20.91
C THR A 101 -24.63 27.28 20.61
N SER A 102 -25.11 28.38 21.20
CA SER A 102 -24.45 29.68 21.07
C SER A 102 -23.34 29.80 22.11
N LEU A 103 -22.10 29.93 21.65
CA LEU A 103 -20.94 30.25 22.50
C LEU A 103 -20.69 31.75 22.45
N TYR A 104 -20.62 32.38 23.62
CA TYR A 104 -20.26 33.78 23.69
C TYR A 104 -18.74 33.95 23.61
N VAL A 105 -18.26 34.33 22.43
CA VAL A 105 -16.83 34.51 22.15
C VAL A 105 -16.48 35.99 22.19
N LYS A 106 -15.48 36.34 23.00
CA LYS A 106 -14.82 37.66 23.03
C LYS A 106 -13.32 37.46 23.00
N LYS A 107 -12.60 38.35 22.31
CA LYS A 107 -11.14 38.40 22.40
C LYS A 107 -10.68 38.42 23.86
N CYS A 108 -9.69 37.60 24.19
CA CYS A 108 -8.97 37.66 25.45
C CYS A 108 -7.51 37.25 25.24
N ASN A 109 -6.67 37.42 26.26
CA ASN A 109 -5.28 36.99 26.26
C ASN A 109 -5.13 35.57 26.82
N ARG A 110 -3.91 35.04 26.71
CA ARG A 110 -3.51 33.73 27.21
C ARG A 110 -3.76 33.59 28.72
N GLU A 111 -3.41 34.61 29.50
CA GLU A 111 -3.55 34.59 30.97
C GLU A 111 -5.01 34.40 31.40
N THR A 112 -5.96 35.00 30.67
CA THR A 112 -7.39 34.84 30.96
C THR A 112 -7.84 33.38 30.81
N VAL A 113 -7.30 32.66 29.82
CA VAL A 113 -7.60 31.23 29.61
C VAL A 113 -6.93 30.38 30.69
N VAL A 114 -5.66 30.65 30.98
CA VAL A 114 -4.88 29.95 32.01
C VAL A 114 -5.51 30.10 33.39
N ALA A 115 -5.91 31.31 33.78
CA ALA A 115 -6.58 31.57 35.05
C ALA A 115 -7.92 30.82 35.15
N PHE A 116 -8.67 30.72 34.04
CA PHE A 116 -9.91 29.94 34.03
C PHE A 116 -9.68 28.44 34.15
N ARG A 117 -8.64 27.92 33.47
CA ARG A 117 -8.20 26.51 33.60
C ARG A 117 -7.80 26.20 35.04
N GLU A 118 -7.03 27.05 35.68
CA GLU A 118 -6.61 26.89 37.08
C GLU A 118 -7.81 26.88 38.02
N LYS A 119 -8.73 27.82 37.85
CA LYS A 119 -9.99 27.83 38.59
C LYS A 119 -10.78 26.52 38.41
N MET A 120 -10.88 25.99 37.19
CA MET A 120 -11.55 24.69 36.97
C MET A 120 -10.89 23.57 37.78
N MET A 121 -9.56 23.52 37.84
CA MET A 121 -8.84 22.51 38.62
C MET A 121 -9.05 22.70 40.13
N GLU A 122 -9.05 23.94 40.62
CA GLU A 122 -9.36 24.28 42.02
C GLU A 122 -10.79 23.89 42.40
N ASP A 123 -11.74 24.08 41.50
CA ASP A 123 -13.15 23.68 41.64
C ASP A 123 -13.35 22.14 41.51
N GLY A 124 -12.26 21.37 41.39
CA GLY A 124 -12.28 19.91 41.26
C GLY A 124 -12.85 19.42 39.92
N LYS A 125 -12.89 20.27 38.90
CA LYS A 125 -13.38 19.93 37.56
C LYS A 125 -12.29 19.27 36.71
N VAL A 126 -12.71 18.32 35.89
CA VAL A 126 -11.87 17.64 34.92
C VAL A 126 -11.69 18.51 33.69
N LEU A 127 -10.44 18.77 33.31
CA LEU A 127 -10.11 19.52 32.10
C LEU A 127 -10.36 18.66 30.84
N PRO A 128 -11.01 19.24 29.81
CA PRO A 128 -11.16 18.55 28.55
C PRO A 128 -9.83 18.49 27.78
N PHE A 129 -9.73 17.54 26.85
CA PHE A 129 -8.73 17.59 25.78
C PHE A 129 -9.40 17.84 24.42
N PHE A 130 -8.60 18.18 23.42
CA PHE A 130 -9.09 18.60 22.10
C PHE A 130 -8.51 17.70 21.02
N VAL A 131 -9.34 17.27 20.07
CA VAL A 131 -8.91 16.45 18.94
C VAL A 131 -9.15 17.24 17.66
N LEU A 132 -8.06 17.56 16.96
CA LEU A 132 -8.06 18.23 15.66
C LEU A 132 -7.79 17.19 14.58
N ASP A 133 -8.79 16.83 13.78
CA ASP A 133 -8.65 15.87 12.67
C ASP A 133 -8.45 16.57 11.32
N GLU A 134 -7.99 15.80 10.33
CA GLU A 134 -7.69 16.25 8.97
C GLU A 134 -6.74 17.47 8.91
N MET A 135 -5.80 17.55 9.85
CA MET A 135 -4.73 18.53 9.75
C MET A 135 -3.74 18.05 8.69
N THR A 136 -3.72 18.71 7.54
CA THR A 136 -2.84 18.40 6.41
C THR A 136 -2.07 19.65 6.01
N LEU A 137 -0.88 19.46 5.45
CA LEU A 137 -0.13 20.50 4.77
C LEU A 137 -0.06 20.07 3.31
N ASP A 138 -0.72 20.77 2.38
CA ASP A 138 -0.58 20.42 0.98
C ASP A 138 0.86 20.70 0.54
N THR A 139 1.45 19.74 -0.17
CA THR A 139 2.82 19.77 -0.67
C THR A 139 3.05 20.83 -1.76
N HIS A 140 1.99 21.47 -2.27
CA HIS A 140 2.05 22.61 -3.19
C HIS A 140 1.90 23.93 -2.43
N ILE A 141 3.00 24.37 -1.83
CA ILE A 141 3.06 25.42 -0.80
C ILE A 141 2.65 26.82 -1.31
N ASP A 142 1.56 27.35 -0.74
CA ASP A 142 1.44 28.76 -0.36
C ASP A 142 1.87 28.93 1.11
N ARG A 143 2.63 29.98 1.45
CA ARG A 143 3.18 30.22 2.80
C ARG A 143 2.11 30.24 3.92
N GLY A 144 0.86 30.53 3.59
CA GLY A 144 -0.22 30.72 4.56
C GLY A 144 -0.68 29.44 5.28
N GLU A 145 -0.65 28.27 4.63
CA GLU A 145 -1.24 27.04 5.20
C GLU A 145 -0.43 26.50 6.39
N LYS A 146 0.91 26.59 6.32
CA LYS A 146 1.80 26.14 7.40
C LYS A 146 1.56 26.93 8.70
N SER A 147 1.48 28.25 8.58
CA SER A 147 1.25 29.15 9.72
C SER A 147 -0.17 28.99 10.28
N LEU A 148 -1.17 28.76 9.42
CA LEU A 148 -2.53 28.46 9.88
C LEU A 148 -2.59 27.17 10.72
N ALA A 149 -2.01 26.07 10.22
CA ALA A 149 -2.00 24.79 10.92
C ALA A 149 -1.21 24.86 12.25
N ALA A 150 -0.04 25.51 12.23
CA ALA A 150 0.75 25.74 13.43
C ALA A 150 -0.01 26.57 14.47
N PHE A 151 -0.68 27.64 14.03
CA PHE A 151 -1.49 28.49 14.91
C PHE A 151 -2.63 27.70 15.57
N GLN A 152 -3.41 26.96 14.78
CA GLN A 152 -4.53 26.15 15.26
C GLN A 152 -4.10 25.10 16.30
N ARG A 153 -2.90 24.55 16.18
CA ARG A 153 -2.28 23.68 17.19
C ARG A 153 -1.83 24.47 18.42
N ASN A 154 -1.02 25.51 18.21
CA ASN A 154 -0.28 26.19 19.26
C ASN A 154 -1.19 26.94 20.25
N VAL A 155 -2.33 27.50 19.79
CA VAL A 155 -3.26 28.24 20.67
C VAL A 155 -3.78 27.41 21.87
N PHE A 156 -3.85 26.08 21.75
CA PHE A 156 -4.17 25.19 22.87
C PHE A 156 -2.96 24.93 23.76
N GLY A 157 -1.82 24.58 23.14
CA GLY A 157 -0.59 24.22 23.84
C GLY A 157 -0.05 25.34 24.73
N VAL A 158 -0.07 26.60 24.25
CA VAL A 158 0.37 27.76 25.04
C VAL A 158 -0.50 28.02 26.26
N CYS A 159 -1.76 27.56 26.25
CA CYS A 159 -2.67 27.61 27.39
C CYS A 159 -2.50 26.42 28.35
N GLY A 160 -1.55 25.51 28.08
CA GLY A 160 -1.34 24.27 28.84
C GLY A 160 -2.50 23.28 28.71
N LEU A 161 -3.17 23.26 27.56
CA LEU A 161 -4.26 22.32 27.25
C LEU A 161 -3.73 21.20 26.36
N VAL A 162 -4.27 20.00 26.55
CA VAL A 162 -3.90 18.82 25.74
C VAL A 162 -4.64 18.89 24.41
N VAL A 163 -3.87 18.88 23.32
CA VAL A 163 -4.38 18.78 21.95
C VAL A 163 -3.80 17.54 21.27
N VAL A 164 -4.67 16.71 20.71
CA VAL A 164 -4.33 15.58 19.85
C VAL A 164 -4.55 16.04 18.42
N VAL A 165 -3.51 15.95 17.60
CA VAL A 165 -3.62 16.26 16.17
C VAL A 165 -3.56 14.99 15.36
N MET A 166 -4.50 14.85 14.43
CA MET A 166 -4.57 13.72 13.52
C MET A 166 -4.43 14.23 12.09
N GLY A 167 -3.38 13.76 11.41
CA GLY A 167 -3.09 14.07 10.01
C GLY A 167 -3.11 12.81 9.15
N SER A 168 -3.42 12.98 7.87
CA SER A 168 -3.43 11.88 6.87
C SER A 168 -2.02 11.50 6.39
N ASP A 169 -1.01 12.31 6.75
CA ASP A 169 0.38 12.13 6.40
C ASP A 169 1.28 12.58 7.56
N THR A 170 2.59 12.46 7.35
CA THR A 170 3.61 12.87 8.31
C THR A 170 4.01 14.33 8.15
N ASN A 171 3.42 15.11 7.24
CA ASN A 171 3.85 16.48 6.98
C ASN A 171 3.67 17.38 8.20
N ILE A 172 2.81 17.00 9.14
CA ILE A 172 2.68 17.68 10.43
C ILE A 172 3.99 17.75 11.22
N THR A 173 4.94 16.83 10.98
CA THR A 173 6.30 16.88 11.55
C THR A 173 7.16 17.99 10.96
N ASN A 174 6.63 18.82 10.05
CA ASN A 174 7.30 20.00 9.51
C ASN A 174 6.87 21.30 10.22
N LEU A 175 5.93 21.23 11.17
CA LEU A 175 5.43 22.37 11.96
C LEU A 175 6.38 22.74 13.13
N ILE A 176 7.67 22.87 12.83
CA ILE A 176 8.70 23.37 13.74
C ILE A 176 9.29 24.70 13.30
N SER A 177 9.50 25.57 14.28
CA SER A 177 10.53 26.60 14.29
C SER A 177 11.14 26.67 15.71
N GLN A 178 12.27 27.36 15.87
CA GLN A 178 12.87 27.63 17.17
C GLN A 178 12.93 29.13 17.47
N PRO A 179 12.95 29.52 18.76
CA PRO A 179 13.10 30.89 19.20
C PRO A 179 14.48 31.46 18.87
N ARG A 180 14.56 32.75 18.53
CA ARG A 180 15.83 33.46 18.20
C ARG A 180 16.79 33.68 19.38
N LEU A 181 16.56 33.09 20.55
CA LEU A 181 17.26 33.48 21.79
C LEU A 181 18.38 32.53 22.20
N GLY A 182 19.59 32.86 21.75
CA GLY A 182 20.86 32.55 22.46
C GLY A 182 21.44 31.15 22.25
N SER A 183 22.74 31.02 22.56
CA SER A 183 23.64 29.88 22.30
C SER A 183 23.30 28.54 22.99
N TYR A 184 22.09 28.38 23.52
CA TYR A 184 21.59 27.13 24.08
C TYR A 184 20.37 26.69 23.28
N SER A 185 20.59 25.84 22.27
CA SER A 185 19.52 25.08 21.62
C SER A 185 18.94 24.09 22.63
N GLY A 186 17.99 24.56 23.44
CA GLY A 186 17.31 23.76 24.46
C GLY A 186 16.61 22.57 23.82
N LYS A 187 16.61 21.45 24.56
CA LYS A 187 15.80 20.28 24.23
C LYS A 187 14.36 20.56 24.61
N HIS A 188 13.44 20.44 23.67
CA HIS A 188 12.00 20.62 23.89
C HIS A 188 11.24 19.38 23.46
N ALA A 189 10.44 18.81 24.37
CA ALA A 189 9.51 17.75 24.02
C ALA A 189 8.48 18.31 23.04
N TRP A 190 8.33 17.67 21.88
CA TRP A 190 7.39 18.11 20.85
C TRP A 190 6.17 17.21 20.82
N MET A 191 6.33 15.93 20.50
CA MET A 191 5.18 15.05 20.27
C MET A 191 5.48 13.60 20.59
N THR A 192 4.42 12.89 20.94
CA THR A 192 4.39 11.43 20.96
C THR A 192 3.85 10.94 19.62
N VAL A 193 4.65 10.18 18.88
CA VAL A 193 4.26 9.54 17.63
C VAL A 193 3.60 8.19 17.92
N MET A 194 2.35 8.05 17.50
CA MET A 194 1.60 6.80 17.52
C MET A 194 1.74 6.11 16.15
N TYR A 195 2.59 5.09 16.06
CA TYR A 195 2.95 4.45 14.80
C TYR A 195 1.82 3.65 14.14
N ARG A 196 0.91 3.10 14.96
CA ARG A 196 -0.24 2.34 14.52
C ARG A 196 -1.37 2.50 15.53
N PHE A 197 -2.58 2.71 15.04
CA PHE A 197 -3.78 2.67 15.88
C PHE A 197 -4.14 1.21 16.24
N PRO A 198 -4.83 0.97 17.38
CA PRO A 198 -5.28 -0.36 17.74
C PRO A 198 -6.02 -1.06 16.58
N PRO A 199 -5.87 -2.39 16.43
CA PRO A 199 -6.62 -3.16 15.45
C PRO A 199 -8.12 -2.91 15.59
N TYR A 200 -8.83 -2.92 14.47
CA TYR A 200 -10.28 -2.72 14.49
C TYR A 200 -10.95 -3.81 15.31
N GLN A 201 -11.87 -3.40 16.18
CA GLN A 201 -12.79 -4.33 16.82
C GLN A 201 -14.03 -4.46 15.92
N PRO A 202 -14.41 -5.68 15.50
CA PRO A 202 -15.61 -5.91 14.71
C PRO A 202 -16.83 -5.23 15.33
N ILE A 203 -17.44 -4.29 14.62
CA ILE A 203 -18.69 -3.66 15.05
C ILE A 203 -19.83 -4.54 14.54
N PRO A 204 -20.73 -5.01 15.43
CA PRO A 204 -21.92 -5.75 15.03
C PRO A 204 -22.75 -4.96 14.01
N PHE A 205 -23.41 -5.68 13.11
CA PHE A 205 -24.37 -5.08 12.21
C PHE A 205 -25.59 -4.60 13.02
N ALA A 206 -26.02 -3.37 12.76
CA ALA A 206 -27.26 -2.85 13.33
C ALA A 206 -28.50 -3.60 12.80
N ASP A 207 -28.39 -4.15 11.60
CA ASP A 207 -29.40 -4.99 10.95
C ASP A 207 -29.24 -6.44 11.44
N ALA A 208 -30.30 -6.98 12.05
CA ALA A 208 -30.29 -8.31 12.66
C ALA A 208 -30.14 -9.46 11.64
N ASP A 209 -30.65 -9.28 10.42
CA ASP A 209 -30.53 -10.28 9.36
C ASP A 209 -29.09 -10.33 8.85
N LYS A 210 -28.47 -9.16 8.67
CA LYS A 210 -27.04 -9.05 8.34
C LYS A 210 -26.15 -9.65 9.42
N GLU A 211 -26.43 -9.35 10.69
CA GLU A 211 -25.69 -9.92 11.83
C GLU A 211 -25.81 -11.45 11.87
N THR A 212 -27.02 -11.97 11.64
CA THR A 212 -27.27 -13.42 11.60
C THR A 212 -26.52 -14.08 10.45
N ALA A 213 -26.56 -13.49 9.25
CA ALA A 213 -25.84 -13.98 8.08
C ALA A 213 -24.31 -13.96 8.30
N TRP A 214 -23.77 -12.88 8.89
CA TRP A 214 -22.35 -12.77 9.21
C TRP A 214 -21.88 -13.84 10.19
N ASN A 215 -22.67 -14.10 11.23
CA ASN A 215 -22.36 -15.13 12.21
C ASN A 215 -22.40 -16.54 11.59
N ARG A 216 -23.37 -16.82 10.71
CA ARG A 216 -23.43 -18.08 9.95
C ARG A 216 -22.21 -18.25 9.03
N LEU A 217 -21.82 -17.20 8.32
CA LEU A 217 -20.66 -17.22 7.42
C LEU A 217 -19.37 -17.54 8.17
N GLN A 218 -19.09 -16.84 9.27
CA GLN A 218 -17.87 -17.07 10.05
C GLN A 218 -17.85 -18.46 10.71
N ALA A 219 -19.01 -18.99 11.08
CA ALA A 219 -19.10 -20.35 11.61
C ALA A 219 -18.78 -21.41 10.55
N LYS A 220 -19.15 -21.15 9.28
CA LYS A 220 -18.83 -22.03 8.15
C LYS A 220 -17.37 -21.87 7.70
N TYR A 221 -16.92 -20.62 7.56
CA TYR A 221 -15.61 -20.26 7.02
C TYR A 221 -14.84 -19.39 8.03
N SER A 222 -14.06 -20.03 8.89
CA SER A 222 -13.28 -19.37 9.94
C SER A 222 -12.25 -18.38 9.41
N VAL A 223 -11.81 -18.54 8.15
CA VAL A 223 -10.89 -17.61 7.48
C VAL A 223 -11.46 -16.18 7.40
N LEU A 224 -12.79 -16.02 7.28
CA LEU A 224 -13.41 -14.69 7.18
C LEU A 224 -13.15 -13.86 8.44
N LYS A 225 -13.18 -14.50 9.61
CA LYS A 225 -12.81 -13.87 10.88
C LYS A 225 -11.33 -13.49 10.91
N SER A 226 -10.46 -14.34 10.35
CA SER A 226 -9.02 -14.08 10.28
C SER A 226 -8.70 -12.92 9.33
N ILE A 227 -9.38 -12.82 8.20
CA ILE A 227 -9.26 -11.71 7.25
C ILE A 227 -9.65 -10.40 7.94
N VAL A 228 -10.82 -10.35 8.57
CA VAL A 228 -11.31 -9.15 9.28
C VAL A 228 -10.39 -8.76 10.44
N ALA A 229 -9.96 -9.71 11.27
CA ALA A 229 -9.13 -9.43 12.43
C ALA A 229 -7.72 -8.92 12.09
N ASN A 230 -7.20 -9.31 10.92
CA ASN A 230 -5.88 -8.95 10.44
C ASN A 230 -5.95 -7.99 9.24
N SER A 231 -6.92 -7.08 9.27
CA SER A 231 -7.07 -6.03 8.26
C SER A 231 -7.40 -4.69 8.91
N ARG A 232 -7.21 -3.61 8.16
CA ARG A 232 -7.59 -2.28 8.62
C ARG A 232 -9.11 -2.06 8.61
N GLY A 233 -9.60 -1.42 9.68
CA GLY A 233 -11.03 -1.13 9.96
C GLY A 233 -11.95 -0.51 8.90
N ARG A 234 -11.45 -0.07 7.74
CA ARG A 234 -12.33 0.36 6.63
C ARG A 234 -12.46 -0.78 5.61
N PHE A 235 -11.37 -1.50 5.36
CA PHE A 235 -11.34 -2.63 4.44
C PHE A 235 -12.16 -3.79 4.98
N ASP A 236 -11.99 -4.12 6.27
CA ASP A 236 -12.76 -5.19 6.89
C ASP A 236 -14.27 -4.93 6.90
N ARG A 237 -14.71 -3.66 7.03
CA ARG A 237 -16.11 -3.30 7.00
C ARG A 237 -16.68 -3.48 5.60
N TYR A 238 -16.00 -2.97 4.57
CA TYR A 238 -16.39 -3.21 3.18
C TYR A 238 -16.43 -4.71 2.86
N PHE A 239 -15.42 -5.45 3.30
CA PHE A 239 -15.35 -6.89 3.12
C PHE A 239 -16.54 -7.60 3.79
N ALA A 240 -16.82 -7.32 5.06
CA ALA A 240 -17.91 -7.94 5.80
C ALA A 240 -19.29 -7.56 5.22
N ASP A 241 -19.49 -6.28 4.87
CA ASP A 241 -20.73 -5.81 4.23
C ASP A 241 -20.99 -6.57 2.91
N SER A 242 -19.97 -6.70 2.06
CA SER A 242 -20.09 -7.39 0.78
C SER A 242 -20.30 -8.90 0.96
N ALA A 243 -19.54 -9.54 1.86
CA ALA A 243 -19.69 -10.97 2.14
C ALA A 243 -21.10 -11.31 2.66
N VAL A 244 -21.65 -10.50 3.55
CA VAL A 244 -23.01 -10.66 4.06
C VAL A 244 -24.04 -10.45 2.97
N GLN A 245 -23.89 -9.41 2.15
CA GLN A 245 -24.79 -9.12 1.05
C GLN A 245 -24.84 -10.30 0.06
N TYR A 246 -23.66 -10.80 -0.34
CA TYR A 246 -23.53 -11.97 -1.20
C TYR A 246 -24.21 -13.21 -0.59
N ALA A 247 -24.05 -13.44 0.71
CA ALA A 247 -24.65 -14.58 1.39
C ALA A 247 -26.18 -14.51 1.49
N ILE A 248 -26.75 -13.31 1.66
CA ILE A 248 -28.20 -13.10 1.66
C ILE A 248 -28.75 -13.41 0.26
N GLU A 249 -28.12 -12.84 -0.78
CA GLU A 249 -28.52 -13.02 -2.19
C GLU A 249 -28.40 -14.46 -2.68
N ASN A 250 -27.42 -15.22 -2.17
CA ASN A 250 -27.13 -16.58 -2.61
C ASN A 250 -27.53 -17.66 -1.58
N SER A 251 -28.35 -17.31 -0.60
CA SER A 251 -28.73 -18.20 0.51
C SER A 251 -29.36 -19.54 0.08
N ALA A 252 -30.00 -19.58 -1.10
CA ALA A 252 -30.65 -20.76 -1.66
C ALA A 252 -29.72 -21.70 -2.45
N ASN A 253 -28.61 -21.19 -3.02
CA ASN A 253 -27.79 -21.92 -4.00
C ASN A 253 -26.54 -22.57 -3.38
N GLY A 254 -26.36 -22.43 -2.07
CA GLY A 254 -25.07 -22.69 -1.44
C GLY A 254 -24.10 -21.54 -1.70
N ILE A 255 -23.09 -21.42 -0.84
CA ILE A 255 -22.09 -20.35 -0.91
C ILE A 255 -20.75 -21.04 -1.07
N GLU A 256 -20.12 -20.88 -2.23
CA GLU A 256 -18.73 -21.26 -2.46
C GLU A 256 -17.81 -20.17 -1.92
N LEU A 257 -16.73 -20.56 -1.24
CA LEU A 257 -15.85 -19.60 -0.58
C LEU A 257 -15.11 -18.71 -1.59
N CYS A 258 -14.62 -19.30 -2.69
CA CYS A 258 -13.86 -18.58 -3.70
C CYS A 258 -14.66 -17.43 -4.33
N ASP A 259 -15.90 -17.67 -4.75
CA ASP A 259 -16.77 -16.65 -5.33
C ASP A 259 -17.12 -15.55 -4.33
N LEU A 260 -17.39 -15.91 -3.07
CA LEU A 260 -17.63 -14.93 -2.02
C LEU A 260 -16.39 -14.04 -1.81
N LEU A 261 -15.19 -14.62 -1.76
CA LEU A 261 -13.95 -13.87 -1.58
C LEU A 261 -13.68 -12.94 -2.76
N ASP A 262 -13.84 -13.41 -4.00
CA ASP A 262 -13.64 -12.59 -5.20
C ASP A 262 -14.58 -11.38 -5.23
N VAL A 263 -15.87 -11.57 -4.90
CA VAL A 263 -16.85 -10.48 -4.83
C VAL A 263 -16.50 -9.50 -3.70
N ALA A 264 -16.17 -10.01 -2.51
CA ALA A 264 -15.83 -9.15 -1.38
C ALA A 264 -14.54 -8.37 -1.61
N PHE A 265 -13.52 -8.96 -2.24
CA PHE A 265 -12.28 -8.29 -2.60
C PHE A 265 -12.49 -7.21 -3.67
N ASP A 266 -13.31 -7.49 -4.69
CA ASP A 266 -13.66 -6.46 -5.68
C ASP A 266 -14.38 -5.26 -5.02
N HIS A 267 -15.30 -5.52 -4.08
CA HIS A 267 -15.98 -4.45 -3.37
C HIS A 267 -15.02 -3.61 -2.51
N VAL A 268 -14.11 -4.24 -1.76
CA VAL A 268 -13.07 -3.53 -0.99
C VAL A 268 -12.22 -2.65 -1.89
N SER A 269 -11.76 -3.20 -3.03
CA SER A 269 -10.97 -2.46 -4.02
C SER A 269 -11.74 -1.27 -4.60
N SER A 270 -13.01 -1.49 -4.97
CA SER A 270 -13.90 -0.48 -5.55
C SER A 270 -14.15 0.68 -4.60
N GLU A 271 -14.60 0.39 -3.38
CA GLU A 271 -14.85 1.39 -2.36
C GLU A 271 -13.57 2.12 -1.94
N THR A 272 -12.42 1.44 -1.95
CA THR A 272 -11.16 2.09 -1.60
C THR A 272 -10.72 3.08 -2.68
N GLN A 273 -10.75 2.69 -3.95
CA GLN A 273 -10.32 3.56 -5.06
C GLN A 273 -11.30 4.70 -5.35
N SER A 274 -12.60 4.50 -5.12
CA SER A 274 -13.59 5.58 -5.29
C SER A 274 -13.33 6.75 -4.33
N ASN A 275 -12.76 6.45 -3.17
CA ASN A 275 -12.38 7.44 -2.16
C ASN A 275 -10.93 7.93 -2.33
N ASN A 276 -10.01 7.05 -2.76
CA ASN A 276 -8.60 7.35 -2.96
C ASN A 276 -8.19 6.96 -4.39
N SER A 277 -8.21 7.94 -5.32
CA SER A 277 -7.82 7.73 -6.73
C SER A 277 -6.30 7.58 -6.91
N PHE A 278 -5.71 6.60 -6.23
CA PHE A 278 -4.26 6.45 -6.14
C PHE A 278 -3.60 6.12 -7.50
N MET A 279 -4.29 5.39 -8.39
CA MET A 279 -3.77 5.13 -9.75
C MET A 279 -3.83 6.35 -10.69
N GLY A 280 -4.55 7.40 -10.30
CA GLY A 280 -4.67 8.64 -11.06
C GLY A 280 -3.42 9.55 -10.98
N LYS A 281 -2.55 9.33 -9.99
CA LYS A 281 -1.32 10.11 -9.76
C LYS A 281 -0.07 9.23 -9.90
N GLN A 282 1.06 9.81 -10.28
CA GLN A 282 2.31 9.07 -10.45
C GLN A 282 2.79 8.48 -9.12
N GLU A 283 2.69 9.24 -8.04
CA GLU A 283 3.13 8.86 -6.71
C GLU A 283 2.35 7.66 -6.17
N GLY A 284 1.07 7.55 -6.52
CA GLY A 284 0.28 6.36 -6.18
C GLY A 284 0.69 5.15 -7.00
N ARG A 285 0.93 5.30 -8.32
CA ARG A 285 1.48 4.20 -9.13
C ARG A 285 2.81 3.68 -8.59
N ASP A 286 3.68 4.59 -8.15
CA ASP A 286 4.97 4.25 -7.55
C ASP A 286 4.80 3.52 -6.22
N ALA A 287 3.83 3.94 -5.40
CA ALA A 287 3.49 3.26 -4.15
C ALA A 287 2.85 1.87 -4.37
N GLN A 288 1.99 1.71 -5.38
CA GLN A 288 1.47 0.40 -5.82
C GLN A 288 2.62 -0.52 -6.27
N LEU A 289 3.57 0.01 -7.03
CA LEU A 289 4.78 -0.73 -7.42
C LEU A 289 5.57 -1.19 -6.20
N MET A 290 5.78 -0.32 -5.20
CA MET A 290 6.48 -0.70 -3.97
C MET A 290 5.72 -1.75 -3.15
N ALA A 291 4.39 -1.65 -3.06
CA ALA A 291 3.55 -2.61 -2.36
C ALA A 291 3.62 -4.00 -3.02
N ILE A 292 3.47 -4.06 -4.35
CA ILE A 292 3.60 -5.31 -5.10
C ILE A 292 5.02 -5.87 -5.01
N SER A 293 6.05 -5.02 -5.04
CA SER A 293 7.45 -5.48 -4.92
C SER A 293 7.76 -6.09 -3.56
N TYR A 294 6.93 -5.82 -2.55
CA TYR A 294 7.14 -6.21 -1.15
C TYR A 294 8.52 -5.75 -0.60
N ALA A 295 9.07 -4.67 -1.17
CA ALA A 295 10.45 -4.24 -0.94
C ALA A 295 10.62 -3.39 0.32
N ASN A 296 9.57 -2.68 0.72
CA ASN A 296 9.55 -1.74 1.85
C ASN A 296 8.57 -2.20 2.95
N VAL A 297 8.66 -3.46 3.37
CA VAL A 297 7.76 -4.05 4.37
C VAL A 297 8.41 -4.05 5.75
N CYS A 298 7.62 -3.74 6.78
CA CYS A 298 8.06 -3.77 8.16
C CYS A 298 8.17 -5.22 8.68
N THR A 299 9.38 -5.79 8.60
CA THR A 299 9.66 -7.11 9.21
C THR A 299 9.90 -6.99 10.72
N GLY A 300 9.15 -7.79 11.48
CA GLY A 300 9.19 -7.89 12.94
C GLY A 300 10.46 -8.56 13.48
N GLY A 301 11.60 -7.88 13.40
CA GLY A 301 12.81 -8.18 14.21
C GLY A 301 13.68 -9.37 13.78
N ILE A 302 14.96 -9.32 14.20
CA ILE A 302 16.03 -10.35 14.12
C ILE A 302 17.13 -10.17 13.04
N SER A 303 17.20 -9.07 12.28
CA SER A 303 18.46 -8.78 11.55
C SER A 303 18.73 -7.28 11.46
N PRO A 304 20.00 -6.83 11.45
CA PRO A 304 20.32 -5.42 11.33
C PRO A 304 19.75 -4.95 10.00
N ARG A 305 18.68 -4.16 10.11
CA ARG A 305 17.84 -3.73 9.00
C ARG A 305 18.71 -2.89 8.07
N PRO A 306 18.76 -3.15 6.76
CA PRO A 306 19.27 -2.12 5.87
C PRO A 306 18.28 -0.96 5.94
N TYR A 307 18.66 0.14 6.61
CA TYR A 307 17.99 1.45 6.54
C TYR A 307 17.62 1.83 5.10
N LYS A 308 18.37 1.30 4.12
CA LYS A 308 18.17 1.43 2.66
C LYS A 308 16.81 0.98 2.12
N LYS A 309 16.08 0.08 2.80
CA LYS A 309 14.76 -0.40 2.31
C LYS A 309 13.60 0.52 2.69
N ARG A 310 13.81 1.43 3.64
CA ARG A 310 12.80 2.36 4.14
C ARG A 310 12.92 3.68 3.41
N LYS A 311 11.77 4.28 3.06
CA LYS A 311 11.74 5.59 2.44
C LYS A 311 11.49 6.65 3.49
N VAL A 312 12.27 7.73 3.41
CA VAL A 312 11.99 8.97 4.15
C VAL A 312 10.65 9.51 3.65
N ALA A 313 9.83 10.01 4.57
CA ALA A 313 8.54 10.59 4.24
C ALA A 313 8.60 11.64 3.13
N SER A 314 9.67 12.44 3.10
CA SER A 314 9.91 13.51 2.13
C SER A 314 10.17 13.03 0.69
N ASP A 315 10.62 11.78 0.49
CA ASP A 315 10.93 11.26 -0.84
C ASP A 315 9.70 10.63 -1.51
N MET A 316 9.11 9.64 -0.83
CA MET A 316 7.91 8.93 -1.28
C MET A 316 7.04 8.45 -0.12
N GLY A 317 7.53 8.49 1.13
CA GLY A 317 6.82 7.89 2.26
C GLY A 317 5.48 8.55 2.57
N ALA A 318 5.38 9.89 2.46
CA ALA A 318 4.13 10.62 2.68
C ALA A 318 3.04 10.19 1.69
N HIS A 319 3.38 10.07 0.40
CA HIS A 319 2.45 9.60 -0.63
C HIS A 319 2.08 8.12 -0.44
N CYS A 320 3.01 7.28 0.01
CA CYS A 320 2.70 5.89 0.34
C CYS A 320 1.68 5.79 1.48
N MET A 321 1.78 6.64 2.51
CA MET A 321 0.79 6.69 3.59
C MET A 321 -0.56 7.22 3.10
N HIS A 322 -0.53 8.35 2.38
CA HIS A 322 -1.74 9.04 1.93
C HIS A 322 -2.52 8.24 0.88
N LEU A 323 -1.85 7.67 -0.12
CA LEU A 323 -2.49 7.03 -1.28
C LEU A 323 -2.60 5.51 -1.16
N HIS A 324 -1.60 4.85 -0.56
CA HIS A 324 -1.48 3.39 -0.53
C HIS A 324 -1.38 2.80 0.88
N PHE A 325 -1.68 3.60 1.89
CA PHE A 325 -1.90 3.13 3.25
C PHE A 325 -0.67 2.45 3.92
N ALA A 326 0.54 2.88 3.57
CA ALA A 326 1.73 2.58 4.36
C ALA A 326 1.60 3.10 5.81
N ASN A 327 2.37 2.52 6.72
CA ASN A 327 2.45 2.91 8.13
C ASN A 327 3.79 3.60 8.42
N LEU A 328 3.84 4.28 9.56
CA LEU A 328 5.10 4.66 10.18
C LEU A 328 5.87 3.41 10.62
N VAL A 329 7.18 3.49 10.51
CA VAL A 329 8.12 2.39 10.79
C VAL A 329 8.34 2.17 12.28
N ASP A 330 8.17 3.22 13.09
CA ASP A 330 8.42 3.19 14.54
C ASP A 330 7.63 2.02 15.15
N PRO A 331 8.24 1.13 15.94
CA PRO A 331 7.57 -0.09 16.39
C PRO A 331 6.71 0.11 17.65
N GLN A 332 6.80 1.29 18.26
CA GLN A 332 6.19 1.65 19.55
C GLN A 332 5.88 3.15 19.59
N GLU A 333 5.15 3.57 20.63
CA GLU A 333 4.96 4.99 20.96
C GLU A 333 6.34 5.66 21.10
N THR A 334 6.56 6.72 20.33
CA THR A 334 7.89 7.35 20.23
C THR A 334 7.81 8.80 20.66
N GLU A 335 8.55 9.15 21.71
CA GLU A 335 8.67 10.52 22.19
C GLU A 335 9.71 11.26 21.34
N VAL A 336 9.28 12.32 20.68
CA VAL A 336 10.09 13.10 19.74
C VAL A 336 10.37 14.48 20.30
N ASP A 337 11.64 14.84 20.33
CA ASP A 337 12.17 16.13 20.79
C ASP A 337 12.59 17.02 19.62
N VAL A 338 12.59 18.33 19.84
CA VAL A 338 13.15 19.32 18.91
C VAL A 338 14.43 19.89 19.48
N ILE A 339 15.49 19.86 18.66
CA ILE A 339 16.77 20.53 18.93
C ILE A 339 17.26 21.17 17.62
N GLY A 340 17.42 22.48 17.57
CA GLY A 340 18.01 23.15 16.39
C GLY A 340 17.22 22.94 15.09
N ASN A 341 15.88 23.04 15.15
CA ASN A 341 14.95 22.76 14.04
C ASN A 341 15.08 21.35 13.43
N ARG A 342 15.56 20.39 14.22
CA ARG A 342 15.60 18.98 13.84
C ARG A 342 14.94 18.14 14.90
N LEU A 343 14.49 16.98 14.44
CA LEU A 343 13.81 16.00 15.25
C LEU A 343 14.80 15.03 15.84
N TYR A 344 14.60 14.68 17.11
CA TYR A 344 15.44 13.73 17.81
C TYR A 344 14.60 12.73 18.61
N VAL A 345 15.08 11.49 18.63
CA VAL A 345 14.62 10.43 19.53
C VAL A 345 15.87 9.86 20.19
N ASP A 346 15.90 9.76 21.52
CA ASP A 346 17.05 9.26 22.29
C ASP A 346 18.40 9.93 21.93
N SER A 347 18.36 11.22 21.56
CA SER A 347 19.52 12.03 21.12
C SER A 347 20.07 11.70 19.72
N GLU A 348 19.40 10.84 18.96
CA GLU A 348 19.69 10.59 17.55
C GLU A 348 18.74 11.39 16.65
N SER A 349 19.23 11.88 15.50
CA SER A 349 18.38 12.56 14.53
C SER A 349 17.30 11.61 14.03
N TRP A 350 16.04 12.02 14.13
CA TRP A 350 14.89 11.23 13.72
C TRP A 350 14.24 11.84 12.48
N GLU A 351 13.75 11.00 11.59
CA GLU A 351 12.91 11.38 10.46
C GLU A 351 11.78 10.36 10.34
N PRO A 352 10.56 10.79 9.97
CA PRO A 352 9.47 9.85 9.75
C PRO A 352 9.81 8.94 8.56
N LEU A 353 9.91 7.64 8.84
CA LEU A 353 10.11 6.59 7.85
C LEU A 353 8.80 5.83 7.65
N CYS A 354 8.49 5.49 6.40
CA CYS A 354 7.26 4.77 6.06
C CYS A 354 7.55 3.38 5.50
N CYS A 355 6.71 2.40 5.83
CA CYS A 355 6.76 1.02 5.33
C CYS A 355 5.34 0.48 5.11
N PHE A 356 5.19 -0.50 4.22
CA PHE A 356 3.97 -1.28 4.15
C PHE A 356 3.89 -2.27 5.33
N PRO A 357 2.69 -2.53 5.88
CA PRO A 357 2.49 -3.56 6.90
C PRO A 357 2.86 -4.94 6.37
N ASP A 358 3.23 -5.88 7.23
CA ASP A 358 3.37 -7.29 6.82
C ASP A 358 2.01 -7.82 6.32
N ILE A 359 2.01 -8.88 5.50
CA ILE A 359 0.79 -9.55 5.01
C ILE A 359 -0.08 -10.00 6.19
N GLU A 360 0.54 -10.53 7.24
CA GLU A 360 -0.17 -10.97 8.45
C GLU A 360 -0.84 -9.82 9.22
N GLU A 361 -0.42 -8.58 9.00
CA GLU A 361 -0.95 -7.42 9.72
C GLU A 361 -2.02 -6.66 8.92
N ASP A 362 -2.09 -6.88 7.61
CA ASP A 362 -3.10 -6.26 6.74
C ASP A 362 -3.41 -7.08 5.48
N LEU A 363 -4.11 -8.20 5.68
CA LEU A 363 -4.45 -9.17 4.63
C LEU A 363 -5.19 -8.53 3.45
N LEU A 364 -6.18 -7.66 3.71
CA LEU A 364 -7.01 -7.08 2.65
C LEU A 364 -6.25 -6.09 1.75
N LEU A 365 -5.17 -5.46 2.21
CA LEU A 365 -4.29 -4.70 1.31
C LEU A 365 -3.75 -5.62 0.20
N TYR A 366 -3.20 -6.77 0.60
CA TYR A 366 -2.57 -7.70 -0.34
C TYR A 366 -3.55 -8.55 -1.13
N LEU A 367 -4.72 -8.86 -0.57
CA LEU A 367 -5.76 -9.66 -1.22
C LEU A 367 -6.64 -8.84 -2.17
N ALA A 368 -6.99 -7.60 -1.82
CA ALA A 368 -7.97 -6.81 -2.56
C ALA A 368 -7.39 -5.56 -3.26
N ILE A 369 -6.34 -4.93 -2.73
CA ILE A 369 -5.84 -3.68 -3.35
C ILE A 369 -4.84 -3.97 -4.48
N LEU A 370 -4.09 -5.07 -4.40
CA LEU A 370 -3.03 -5.42 -5.35
C LEU A 370 -3.49 -6.21 -6.59
N GLY A 371 -4.79 -6.20 -6.91
CA GLY A 371 -5.37 -6.90 -8.07
C GLY A 371 -6.27 -8.08 -7.67
N GLY A 372 -7.18 -8.44 -8.57
CA GLY A 372 -8.16 -9.51 -8.36
C GLY A 372 -8.75 -10.03 -9.68
N LYS A 373 -9.88 -10.75 -9.59
CA LYS A 373 -10.54 -11.37 -10.76
C LYS A 373 -10.99 -10.37 -11.82
N THR A 374 -11.53 -9.24 -11.38
CA THR A 374 -12.19 -8.21 -12.22
C THR A 374 -11.29 -7.03 -12.57
N TYR A 375 -10.06 -6.97 -12.03
CA TYR A 375 -9.15 -5.83 -12.19
C TYR A 375 -7.69 -6.27 -12.06
N SER A 376 -6.84 -5.69 -12.90
CA SER A 376 -5.40 -5.94 -12.83
C SER A 376 -4.75 -5.33 -11.58
N GLY A 377 -3.49 -5.71 -11.30
CA GLY A 377 -2.71 -5.11 -10.22
C GLY A 377 -2.45 -3.60 -10.40
N TYR A 378 -2.60 -3.08 -11.62
CA TYR A 378 -2.46 -1.67 -11.97
C TYR A 378 -3.71 -1.12 -12.65
N TYR A 379 -4.87 -1.29 -12.00
CA TYR A 379 -6.14 -0.82 -12.50
C TYR A 379 -6.56 0.52 -11.91
N ASP A 380 -6.84 1.49 -12.78
CA ASP A 380 -7.48 2.76 -12.45
C ASP A 380 -9.00 2.62 -12.62
N ARG A 381 -9.74 2.49 -11.50
CA ARG A 381 -11.20 2.39 -11.53
C ARG A 381 -11.91 3.65 -12.03
N HIS A 382 -11.34 4.83 -11.77
CA HIS A 382 -11.99 6.08 -12.16
C HIS A 382 -12.00 6.25 -13.68
N LEU A 383 -10.88 5.93 -14.32
CA LEU A 383 -10.75 5.96 -15.78
C LEU A 383 -11.12 4.64 -16.45
N SER A 384 -11.34 3.57 -15.66
CA SER A 384 -11.51 2.20 -16.14
C SER A 384 -10.35 1.78 -17.06
N ILE A 385 -9.12 2.04 -16.62
CA ILE A 385 -7.90 1.74 -17.37
C ILE A 385 -7.10 0.66 -16.66
N ASP A 386 -6.90 -0.46 -17.35
CA ASP A 386 -5.95 -1.50 -16.98
C ASP A 386 -4.57 -1.19 -17.59
N TYR A 387 -3.67 -0.62 -16.78
CA TYR A 387 -2.29 -0.40 -17.21
C TYR A 387 -1.55 -1.74 -17.23
N SER A 388 -0.72 -1.95 -18.26
CA SER A 388 0.19 -3.08 -18.28
C SER A 388 1.35 -2.84 -17.31
N THR A 389 1.89 -3.92 -16.74
CA THR A 389 3.09 -3.84 -15.90
C THR A 389 4.26 -3.18 -16.64
N SER A 390 4.49 -3.53 -17.91
CA SER A 390 5.52 -2.87 -18.77
C SER A 390 5.35 -1.35 -18.83
N ALA A 391 4.11 -0.86 -18.95
CA ALA A 391 3.84 0.58 -19.03
C ALA A 391 4.16 1.28 -17.72
N ILE A 392 3.71 0.73 -16.58
CA ILE A 392 3.98 1.30 -15.26
C ILE A 392 5.49 1.38 -15.00
N PHE A 393 6.24 0.32 -15.28
CA PHE A 393 7.69 0.32 -15.12
C PHE A 393 8.38 1.31 -16.08
N SER A 394 7.89 1.45 -17.32
CA SER A 394 8.40 2.46 -18.26
C SER A 394 8.14 3.89 -17.77
N MET A 395 6.97 4.16 -17.17
CA MET A 395 6.64 5.47 -16.58
C MET A 395 7.51 5.76 -15.36
N TYR A 396 7.70 4.78 -14.47
CA TYR A 396 8.59 4.88 -13.32
C TYR A 396 10.03 5.21 -13.72
N LEU A 397 10.56 4.48 -14.71
CA LEU A 397 11.92 4.68 -15.23
C LEU A 397 12.11 6.02 -15.94
N ARG A 398 11.08 6.63 -16.52
CA ARG A 398 11.18 8.00 -17.06
C ARG A 398 11.45 9.03 -15.97
N GLY A 399 11.09 8.74 -14.73
CA GLY A 399 11.32 9.61 -13.58
C GLY A 399 12.67 9.41 -12.88
N GLN A 400 13.43 8.35 -13.17
CA GLN A 400 14.67 8.01 -12.44
C GLN A 400 15.79 7.49 -13.36
N SER A 401 17.04 7.89 -13.09
CA SER A 401 18.21 7.39 -13.82
C SER A 401 18.62 5.97 -13.37
N PHE A 402 19.06 5.12 -14.32
CA PHE A 402 19.56 3.77 -14.06
C PHE A 402 20.81 3.82 -13.16
N THR A 403 20.84 3.05 -12.06
CA THR A 403 22.07 2.76 -11.31
C THR A 403 22.40 1.27 -11.40
N THR A 404 23.32 0.93 -12.31
CA THR A 404 23.85 -0.43 -12.49
C THR A 404 25.12 -0.59 -11.66
N GLY A 405 24.98 -1.01 -10.39
CA GLY A 405 26.13 -1.31 -9.53
C GLY A 405 25.69 -1.94 -8.21
N GLY A 406 25.53 -3.27 -8.18
CA GLY A 406 25.06 -3.99 -7.00
C GLY A 406 25.89 -5.24 -6.70
N ASN A 407 26.25 -5.39 -5.43
CA ASN A 407 27.13 -6.39 -4.83
C ASN A 407 26.69 -7.85 -5.09
N THR A 408 27.65 -8.75 -5.36
CA THR A 408 27.42 -10.14 -5.81
C THR A 408 26.92 -11.11 -4.73
N ASP A 409 27.05 -10.75 -3.44
CA ASP A 409 26.72 -11.62 -2.30
C ASP A 409 25.43 -11.23 -1.55
N ALA A 410 24.73 -10.17 -1.96
CA ALA A 410 23.42 -9.81 -1.41
C ALA A 410 22.29 -10.56 -2.15
N ILE A 411 21.14 -10.79 -1.50
CA ILE A 411 19.86 -10.90 -2.25
C ILE A 411 19.83 -9.61 -3.06
N SER A 412 20.04 -9.73 -4.37
CA SER A 412 20.61 -8.67 -5.22
C SER A 412 20.06 -7.30 -4.85
N ASN A 413 20.98 -6.35 -4.56
CA ASN A 413 20.63 -4.99 -4.19
C ASN A 413 19.52 -4.46 -5.12
N ASP A 414 18.53 -3.83 -4.50
CA ASP A 414 17.34 -3.23 -5.08
C ASP A 414 17.55 -2.68 -6.50
N TYR A 415 16.56 -2.91 -7.38
CA TYR A 415 16.43 -2.34 -8.74
C TYR A 415 17.20 -3.01 -9.89
N LYS A 416 17.28 -4.34 -9.96
CA LYS A 416 17.18 -4.96 -11.31
C LYS A 416 15.74 -4.77 -11.80
N THR A 417 15.47 -3.57 -12.31
CA THR A 417 14.13 -3.12 -12.71
C THR A 417 13.40 -4.16 -13.56
N TYR A 418 14.14 -4.88 -14.40
CA TYR A 418 13.58 -5.88 -15.29
C TYR A 418 13.15 -7.19 -14.59
N GLU A 419 13.96 -7.76 -13.71
CA GLU A 419 13.55 -8.94 -12.90
C GLU A 419 12.31 -8.61 -12.07
N ASN A 420 12.30 -7.43 -11.44
CA ASN A 420 11.16 -7.00 -10.63
C ASN A 420 9.91 -6.79 -11.50
N MET A 421 10.07 -6.20 -12.68
CA MET A 421 9.00 -6.06 -13.66
C MET A 421 8.43 -7.42 -14.07
N VAL A 422 9.27 -8.40 -14.39
CA VAL A 422 8.82 -9.75 -14.75
C VAL A 422 8.08 -10.42 -13.58
N ALA A 423 8.58 -10.28 -12.35
CA ALA A 423 7.89 -10.78 -11.16
C ALA A 423 6.49 -10.15 -11.03
N HIS A 424 6.36 -8.84 -11.28
CA HIS A 424 5.08 -8.15 -11.27
C HIS A 424 4.15 -8.64 -12.39
N MET A 425 4.67 -8.89 -13.60
CA MET A 425 3.87 -9.43 -14.70
C MET A 425 3.27 -10.79 -14.33
N ILE A 426 4.08 -11.69 -13.75
CA ILE A 426 3.63 -13.00 -13.28
C ILE A 426 2.60 -12.85 -12.16
N PHE A 427 2.89 -11.99 -11.18
CA PHE A 427 1.98 -11.68 -10.08
C PHE A 427 0.62 -11.18 -10.58
N CYS A 428 0.60 -10.14 -11.42
CA CYS A 428 -0.62 -9.55 -11.98
C CYS A 428 -1.40 -10.55 -12.84
N ALA A 429 -0.71 -11.31 -13.71
CA ALA A 429 -1.35 -12.32 -14.54
C ALA A 429 -1.99 -13.45 -13.71
N SER A 430 -1.36 -13.86 -12.62
CA SER A 430 -1.85 -14.94 -11.74
C SER A 430 -3.19 -14.63 -11.06
N ARG A 431 -3.58 -13.35 -10.98
CA ARG A 431 -4.79 -12.90 -10.28
C ARG A 431 -6.05 -12.85 -11.16
N ARG A 432 -5.90 -12.96 -12.49
CA ARG A 432 -6.97 -12.70 -13.49
C ARG A 432 -8.11 -13.71 -13.56
N ASN A 433 -8.16 -14.70 -12.66
CA ASN A 433 -9.30 -15.61 -12.50
C ASN A 433 -9.77 -15.71 -11.03
N GLY A 434 -9.30 -14.81 -10.18
CA GLY A 434 -9.64 -14.79 -8.77
C GLY A 434 -8.91 -15.84 -7.94
N VAL A 435 -9.36 -16.01 -6.71
CA VAL A 435 -8.66 -16.81 -5.68
C VAL A 435 -8.62 -18.31 -5.96
N GLN A 436 -9.42 -18.81 -6.91
CA GLN A 436 -9.41 -20.21 -7.35
C GLN A 436 -8.19 -20.59 -8.22
N GLY A 437 -7.34 -19.62 -8.56
CA GLY A 437 -6.24 -19.79 -9.49
C GLY A 437 -6.70 -19.78 -10.95
N ILE A 438 -5.76 -19.53 -11.86
CA ILE A 438 -6.00 -19.28 -13.28
C ILE A 438 -5.49 -20.45 -14.14
N PRO A 439 -6.26 -20.96 -15.11
CA PRO A 439 -5.78 -21.97 -16.05
C PRO A 439 -4.50 -21.53 -16.78
N PHE A 440 -3.63 -22.48 -17.13
CA PHE A 440 -2.33 -22.18 -17.75
C PHE A 440 -2.44 -21.30 -19.02
N ASP A 441 -3.38 -21.59 -19.92
CA ASP A 441 -3.57 -20.81 -21.15
C ASP A 441 -3.98 -19.36 -20.87
N GLU A 442 -4.94 -19.17 -19.96
CA GLU A 442 -5.43 -17.86 -19.56
C GLU A 442 -4.35 -17.07 -18.82
N PHE A 443 -3.55 -17.75 -17.99
CA PHE A 443 -2.38 -17.16 -17.33
C PHE A 443 -1.38 -16.66 -18.36
N PHE A 444 -1.02 -17.50 -19.34
CA PHE A 444 -0.03 -17.14 -20.34
C PHE A 444 -0.53 -15.99 -21.24
N ALA A 445 -1.80 -16.00 -21.63
CA ALA A 445 -2.43 -14.89 -22.33
C ALA A 445 -2.44 -13.59 -21.49
N GLY A 446 -2.71 -13.71 -20.19
CA GLY A 446 -2.61 -12.62 -19.22
C GLY A 446 -1.20 -12.06 -19.13
N LEU A 447 -0.20 -12.94 -19.06
CA LEU A 447 1.22 -12.59 -19.01
C LEU A 447 1.66 -11.83 -20.27
N LEU A 448 1.24 -12.27 -21.46
CA LEU A 448 1.48 -11.52 -22.70
C LEU A 448 0.83 -10.14 -22.65
N SER A 449 -0.37 -10.03 -22.08
CA SER A 449 -1.07 -8.75 -21.94
C SER A 449 -0.38 -7.78 -20.97
N GLU A 450 0.38 -8.27 -20.00
CA GLU A 450 1.20 -7.44 -19.09
C GLU A 450 2.45 -6.86 -19.76
N CYS A 451 2.89 -7.43 -20.90
CA CYS A 451 4.06 -6.99 -21.65
C CYS A 451 3.81 -5.80 -22.58
N GLN A 452 2.59 -5.27 -22.65
CA GLN A 452 2.19 -4.25 -23.62
C GLN A 452 2.69 -2.85 -23.24
N ASP A 453 2.81 -1.93 -24.21
CA ASP A 453 3.51 -0.66 -23.99
C ASP A 453 2.69 0.38 -23.20
N GLU A 454 1.36 0.24 -23.12
CA GLU A 454 0.48 1.20 -22.45
C GLU A 454 -0.58 0.52 -21.57
N LYS A 455 -1.54 -0.15 -22.22
CA LYS A 455 -2.67 -0.79 -21.56
C LYS A 455 -2.65 -2.28 -21.84
N ILE A 456 -3.28 -3.03 -20.94
CA ILE A 456 -3.56 -4.44 -21.14
C ILE A 456 -4.41 -4.57 -22.41
N ARG A 457 -3.93 -5.39 -23.34
CA ARG A 457 -4.68 -5.81 -24.53
C ARG A 457 -4.52 -7.31 -24.74
N PRO A 458 -5.58 -8.02 -25.18
CA PRO A 458 -5.47 -9.41 -25.55
C PRO A 458 -4.42 -9.60 -26.66
N VAL A 459 -3.62 -10.65 -26.52
CA VAL A 459 -2.60 -11.02 -27.52
C VAL A 459 -2.91 -12.43 -27.99
N THR A 460 -3.27 -12.56 -29.27
CA THR A 460 -3.50 -13.86 -29.90
C THR A 460 -2.17 -14.47 -30.32
N MET A 461 -1.89 -15.70 -29.87
CA MET A 461 -0.68 -16.41 -30.28
C MET A 461 -0.84 -17.02 -31.66
N THR A 462 0.17 -16.84 -32.52
CA THR A 462 0.17 -17.39 -33.89
C THR A 462 1.53 -17.97 -34.25
N ILE A 463 1.54 -19.13 -34.89
CA ILE A 463 2.78 -19.74 -35.40
C ILE A 463 3.29 -18.91 -36.59
N GLY A 464 4.53 -18.45 -36.55
CA GLY A 464 5.07 -17.44 -37.48
C GLY A 464 4.98 -17.82 -38.96
N ASN A 465 5.16 -19.09 -39.29
CA ASN A 465 5.17 -19.56 -40.69
C ASN A 465 3.77 -19.85 -41.25
N THR A 466 2.86 -20.38 -40.42
CA THR A 466 1.51 -20.80 -40.85
C THR A 466 0.43 -19.77 -40.52
N LYS A 467 0.72 -18.84 -39.61
CA LYS A 467 -0.22 -17.91 -38.96
C LYS A 467 -1.40 -18.62 -38.28
N GLN A 468 -1.27 -19.91 -37.99
CA GLN A 468 -2.27 -20.66 -37.26
C GLN A 468 -2.35 -20.14 -35.83
N THR A 469 -3.56 -19.83 -35.37
CA THR A 469 -3.83 -19.48 -33.97
C THR A 469 -3.63 -20.69 -33.08
N ILE A 470 -2.93 -20.47 -31.96
CA ILE A 470 -2.67 -21.47 -30.94
C ILE A 470 -2.92 -20.91 -29.55
N VAL A 471 -3.03 -21.79 -28.56
CA VAL A 471 -2.96 -21.46 -27.12
C VAL A 471 -1.60 -21.90 -26.55
N ALA A 472 -1.34 -21.62 -25.28
CA ALA A 472 -0.03 -21.89 -24.68
C ALA A 472 0.20 -23.39 -24.46
N SER A 473 -0.85 -24.15 -24.13
CA SER A 473 -0.81 -25.61 -23.98
C SER A 473 -0.35 -26.31 -25.25
N ASP A 474 -0.67 -25.77 -26.43
CA ASP A 474 -0.24 -26.32 -27.73
C ASP A 474 1.30 -26.34 -27.86
N LEU A 475 2.03 -25.51 -27.10
CA LEU A 475 3.50 -25.55 -27.05
C LEU A 475 4.03 -26.72 -26.22
N LEU A 476 3.22 -27.21 -25.28
CA LEU A 476 3.54 -28.31 -24.37
C LEU A 476 3.15 -29.67 -24.97
N ASP A 477 2.39 -29.68 -26.06
CA ASP A 477 1.99 -30.88 -26.76
C ASP A 477 3.21 -31.76 -27.09
N LYS A 478 3.11 -33.04 -26.76
CA LYS A 478 4.15 -34.06 -26.94
C LYS A 478 5.37 -33.91 -26.02
N TYR A 479 5.25 -33.14 -24.93
CA TYR A 479 6.17 -33.17 -23.79
C TYR A 479 5.45 -33.81 -22.60
N ASP A 480 5.62 -35.13 -22.42
CA ASP A 480 4.89 -35.90 -21.40
C ASP A 480 5.07 -35.33 -19.97
N ASP A 481 6.28 -34.88 -19.64
CA ASP A 481 6.62 -34.30 -18.33
C ASP A 481 5.91 -32.94 -18.08
N LEU A 482 5.33 -32.32 -19.12
CA LEU A 482 4.63 -31.03 -19.05
C LEU A 482 3.11 -31.16 -19.15
N ALA A 483 2.59 -32.36 -19.41
CA ALA A 483 1.15 -32.60 -19.55
C ALA A 483 0.36 -32.27 -18.27
N ALA A 484 0.97 -32.39 -17.09
CA ALA A 484 0.32 -31.99 -15.85
C ALA A 484 0.16 -30.46 -15.75
N LEU A 485 1.13 -29.69 -16.25
CA LEU A 485 1.12 -28.23 -16.18
C LEU A 485 0.03 -27.62 -17.07
N SER A 486 -0.20 -28.17 -18.27
CA SER A 486 -1.26 -27.67 -19.18
C SER A 486 -2.66 -27.76 -18.57
N HIS A 487 -2.89 -28.74 -17.70
CA HIS A 487 -4.17 -28.92 -16.98
C HIS A 487 -4.17 -28.27 -15.59
N SER A 488 -3.03 -27.74 -15.13
CA SER A 488 -2.90 -27.12 -13.82
C SER A 488 -3.39 -25.68 -13.82
N LYS A 489 -3.84 -25.22 -12.66
CA LYS A 489 -4.09 -23.80 -12.39
C LYS A 489 -2.86 -23.16 -11.76
N ILE A 490 -2.42 -22.03 -12.30
CA ILE A 490 -1.46 -21.16 -11.63
C ILE A 490 -2.18 -20.52 -10.44
N PRO A 491 -1.64 -20.62 -9.21
CA PRO A 491 -2.31 -20.13 -8.02
C PRO A 491 -2.37 -18.60 -7.97
N PHE A 492 -3.27 -18.06 -7.14
CA PHE A 492 -3.30 -16.64 -6.77
C PHE A 492 -2.06 -16.31 -5.93
N LEU A 493 -1.10 -15.59 -6.52
CA LEU A 493 0.23 -15.41 -5.94
C LEU A 493 0.28 -14.30 -4.89
N ALA A 494 1.02 -14.58 -3.82
CA ALA A 494 1.51 -13.55 -2.91
C ALA A 494 2.48 -12.61 -3.65
N PRO A 495 2.66 -11.36 -3.17
CA PRO A 495 3.77 -10.51 -3.60
C PRO A 495 5.11 -11.27 -3.61
N PRO A 496 6.06 -10.93 -4.49
CA PRO A 496 7.32 -11.65 -4.59
C PRO A 496 8.04 -11.72 -3.23
N ASN A 497 8.48 -12.92 -2.86
CA ASN A 497 9.14 -13.25 -1.58
C ASN A 497 8.29 -13.06 -0.31
N ALA A 498 7.00 -12.78 -0.45
CA ALA A 498 6.06 -12.80 0.66
C ALA A 498 5.35 -14.15 0.75
N GLU A 499 4.95 -14.53 1.97
CA GLU A 499 4.23 -15.77 2.21
C GLU A 499 2.79 -15.51 2.66
N TRP A 500 1.83 -16.19 2.03
CA TRP A 500 0.46 -16.22 2.56
C TRP A 500 0.40 -16.86 3.95
N PRO A 501 -0.35 -16.27 4.89
CA PRO A 501 -0.55 -16.85 6.21
C PRO A 501 -1.29 -18.18 6.12
N ARG A 502 -1.11 -19.04 7.13
CA ARG A 502 -1.69 -20.39 7.13
C ARG A 502 -3.20 -20.40 6.96
N CYS A 503 -3.91 -19.44 7.57
CA CYS A 503 -5.36 -19.32 7.45
C CYS A 503 -5.84 -19.09 6.01
N ILE A 504 -5.04 -18.44 5.15
CA ILE A 504 -5.32 -18.27 3.72
C ILE A 504 -4.99 -19.56 2.97
N LEU A 505 -3.85 -20.19 3.24
CA LEU A 505 -3.46 -21.44 2.59
C LEU A 505 -4.45 -22.59 2.86
N ASP A 506 -5.03 -22.65 4.06
CA ASP A 506 -6.01 -23.68 4.44
C ASP A 506 -7.32 -23.57 3.64
N THR A 507 -7.62 -22.41 3.03
CA THR A 507 -8.81 -22.24 2.15
C THR A 507 -8.76 -23.08 0.89
N ARG A 508 -7.63 -23.71 0.59
CA ARG A 508 -7.51 -24.69 -0.51
C ARG A 508 -8.43 -25.89 -0.34
N ALA A 509 -8.77 -26.25 0.90
CA ALA A 509 -9.78 -27.28 1.16
C ALA A 509 -11.19 -26.88 0.70
N GLU A 510 -11.42 -25.58 0.46
CA GLU A 510 -12.70 -24.97 0.09
C GLU A 510 -12.68 -24.41 -1.35
N GLY A 511 -11.80 -24.95 -2.21
CA GLY A 511 -11.76 -24.64 -3.64
C GLY A 511 -10.93 -23.40 -4.03
N CYS A 512 -10.27 -22.73 -3.07
CA CYS A 512 -9.29 -21.69 -3.39
C CYS A 512 -7.94 -22.29 -3.81
N ASN A 513 -7.08 -21.51 -4.46
CA ASN A 513 -5.73 -21.91 -4.86
C ASN A 513 -4.74 -20.76 -4.68
N PHE A 514 -4.13 -20.68 -3.51
CA PHE A 514 -3.13 -19.68 -3.16
C PHE A 514 -1.71 -20.27 -3.23
N GLY A 515 -0.75 -19.46 -3.67
CA GLY A 515 0.64 -19.88 -3.86
C GLY A 515 1.64 -18.74 -3.72
N HIS A 516 2.91 -19.04 -3.92
CA HIS A 516 4.00 -18.08 -3.68
C HIS A 516 4.84 -17.85 -4.92
N LEU A 517 5.21 -16.59 -5.10
CA LEU A 517 6.16 -16.14 -6.12
C LEU A 517 7.49 -15.89 -5.44
N VAL A 518 8.55 -16.58 -5.87
CA VAL A 518 9.88 -16.41 -5.29
C VAL A 518 10.79 -15.74 -6.29
N ARG A 519 11.42 -14.65 -5.88
CA ARG A 519 12.62 -14.10 -6.52
C ARG A 519 13.84 -14.73 -5.86
N ALA A 520 14.46 -15.63 -6.58
CA ALA A 520 15.45 -16.56 -6.06
C ALA A 520 16.80 -15.89 -5.82
N LYS A 521 17.64 -16.53 -5.00
CA LYS A 521 19.04 -16.11 -4.85
C LYS A 521 19.85 -16.60 -6.06
N ASN A 522 20.90 -15.87 -6.44
CA ASN A 522 21.81 -16.27 -7.54
C ASN A 522 22.31 -17.73 -7.44
N ALA A 523 22.52 -18.23 -6.20
CA ALA A 523 22.95 -19.60 -5.95
C ALA A 523 21.95 -20.67 -6.42
N GLU A 524 20.67 -20.31 -6.58
CA GLU A 524 19.61 -21.18 -7.08
C GLU A 524 19.60 -21.29 -8.61
N ARG A 525 20.43 -20.51 -9.30
CA ARG A 525 20.61 -20.55 -10.77
C ARG A 525 19.29 -20.39 -11.55
N CYS A 526 18.39 -19.59 -11.01
CA CYS A 526 17.21 -19.01 -11.64
C CYS A 526 16.94 -17.64 -11.01
N ASP A 527 16.20 -16.75 -11.68
CA ASP A 527 15.85 -15.44 -11.11
C ASP A 527 14.50 -15.48 -10.39
N ILE A 528 13.51 -16.23 -10.93
CA ILE A 528 12.14 -16.29 -10.40
C ILE A 528 11.60 -17.72 -10.51
N TYR A 529 10.77 -18.17 -9.58
CA TYR A 529 9.97 -19.39 -9.74
C TYR A 529 8.65 -19.31 -8.98
N VAL A 530 7.67 -20.09 -9.45
CA VAL A 530 6.35 -20.19 -8.81
C VAL A 530 6.25 -21.48 -8.01
N ARG A 531 6.01 -21.36 -6.69
CA ARG A 531 5.78 -22.50 -5.82
C ARG A 531 4.31 -22.88 -5.79
N ASN A 532 4.06 -24.15 -6.08
CA ASN A 532 2.79 -24.76 -5.81
C ASN A 532 2.72 -25.19 -4.34
N MET A 533 1.64 -24.83 -3.65
CA MET A 533 1.43 -25.21 -2.25
C MET A 533 0.67 -26.54 -2.11
N GLU A 534 0.24 -27.17 -3.22
CA GLU A 534 -0.27 -28.55 -3.22
C GLU A 534 0.79 -29.54 -2.75
N ASP A 535 2.04 -29.34 -3.20
CA ASP A 535 3.22 -30.06 -2.75
C ASP A 535 4.35 -29.05 -2.52
N PRO A 536 4.49 -28.49 -1.30
CA PRO A 536 5.51 -27.50 -0.99
C PRO A 536 6.94 -28.02 -1.14
N THR A 537 7.12 -29.35 -1.16
CA THR A 537 8.39 -30.05 -1.34
C THR A 537 8.65 -30.47 -2.78
N GLY A 538 7.61 -30.41 -3.61
CA GLY A 538 7.61 -30.71 -5.02
C GLY A 538 8.35 -29.65 -5.85
N PRO A 539 8.54 -29.92 -7.15
CA PRO A 539 9.14 -28.97 -8.06
C PRO A 539 8.26 -27.71 -8.21
N PRO A 540 8.87 -26.53 -8.43
CA PRO A 540 8.15 -25.35 -8.89
C PRO A 540 7.33 -25.61 -10.17
N LEU A 541 6.23 -24.89 -10.36
CA LEU A 541 5.39 -25.01 -11.57
C LEU A 541 6.17 -24.63 -12.82
N PHE A 542 6.94 -23.54 -12.73
CA PHE A 542 7.87 -23.10 -13.75
C PHE A 542 8.95 -22.21 -13.14
N PHE A 543 10.07 -22.13 -13.85
CA PHE A 543 11.20 -21.25 -13.55
C PHE A 543 11.22 -20.09 -14.54
N CYS A 544 11.83 -18.97 -14.15
CA CYS A 544 12.14 -17.89 -15.05
C CYS A 544 13.57 -17.40 -14.89
N GLU A 545 14.14 -16.99 -16.01
CA GLU A 545 15.41 -16.30 -16.10
C GLU A 545 15.20 -14.96 -16.82
N CYS A 546 15.81 -13.90 -16.31
CA CYS A 546 15.60 -12.53 -16.75
C CYS A 546 16.93 -11.95 -17.27
N LYS A 547 17.05 -11.79 -18.59
CA LYS A 547 18.23 -11.21 -19.23
C LYS A 547 17.93 -9.82 -19.76
N TYR A 548 18.26 -8.82 -18.93
CA TYR A 548 18.20 -7.40 -19.29
C TYR A 548 19.59 -6.80 -19.38
N TRP A 549 20.23 -7.03 -20.52
CA TRP A 549 21.44 -6.33 -20.93
C TRP A 549 21.13 -5.73 -22.31
N ASN A 550 21.88 -4.73 -22.75
CA ASN A 550 21.82 -4.28 -24.16
C ASN A 550 22.31 -5.38 -25.13
N ASP A 551 22.81 -6.48 -24.58
CA ASP A 551 23.29 -7.66 -25.31
C ASP A 551 22.14 -8.64 -25.53
N ASN A 552 22.11 -9.21 -26.73
CA ASN A 552 21.11 -10.20 -27.11
C ASN A 552 21.37 -11.52 -26.35
N VAL A 553 20.34 -12.33 -26.15
CA VAL A 553 20.55 -13.71 -25.68
C VAL A 553 20.97 -14.55 -26.88
N ASP A 554 22.20 -15.06 -26.85
CA ASP A 554 22.79 -15.96 -27.84
C ASP A 554 22.72 -17.44 -27.38
N SER A 555 23.29 -18.35 -28.17
CA SER A 555 23.37 -19.78 -27.85
C SER A 555 24.13 -20.04 -26.55
N ASP A 556 25.29 -19.40 -26.38
CA ASP A 556 26.20 -19.64 -25.26
C ASP A 556 25.58 -19.20 -23.92
N ALA A 557 24.87 -18.06 -23.94
CA ALA A 557 24.10 -17.60 -22.80
C ALA A 557 22.97 -18.58 -22.46
N MET A 558 22.27 -19.12 -23.47
CA MET A 558 21.20 -20.09 -23.28
C MET A 558 21.73 -21.40 -22.69
N GLU A 559 22.83 -21.93 -23.21
CA GLU A 559 23.52 -23.12 -22.68
C GLU A 559 23.93 -22.90 -21.21
N THR A 560 24.52 -21.76 -20.90
CA THR A 560 24.92 -21.41 -19.52
C THR A 560 23.75 -21.39 -18.55
N ILE A 561 22.57 -20.93 -18.99
CA ILE A 561 21.34 -20.91 -18.20
C ILE A 561 20.86 -22.36 -17.96
N ILE A 562 20.74 -23.15 -19.03
CA ILE A 562 20.27 -24.54 -18.96
C ILE A 562 21.20 -25.38 -18.08
N ASP A 563 22.51 -25.32 -18.29
CA ASP A 563 23.51 -26.02 -17.48
C ASP A 563 23.48 -25.59 -16.01
N GLY A 564 23.27 -24.30 -15.76
CA GLY A 564 23.08 -23.76 -14.43
C GLY A 564 21.90 -24.40 -13.70
N LEU A 565 20.76 -24.47 -14.38
CA LEU A 565 19.52 -25.01 -13.86
C LEU A 565 19.62 -26.53 -13.68
N GLU A 566 20.22 -27.25 -14.63
CA GLU A 566 20.50 -28.69 -14.50
C GLU A 566 21.40 -29.00 -13.32
N LYS A 567 22.44 -28.19 -13.09
CA LYS A 567 23.37 -28.39 -11.98
C LYS A 567 22.70 -28.28 -10.61
N VAL A 568 21.78 -27.31 -10.44
CA VAL A 568 21.14 -27.03 -9.14
C VAL A 568 19.86 -27.83 -8.95
N TRP A 569 19.01 -27.89 -9.96
CA TRP A 569 17.67 -28.47 -9.86
C TRP A 569 17.59 -29.91 -10.37
N LYS A 570 18.67 -30.47 -10.96
CA LYS A 570 18.89 -31.90 -11.29
C LYS A 570 17.59 -32.71 -11.46
N LYS A 571 16.91 -32.51 -12.61
CA LYS A 571 15.65 -33.16 -13.02
C LYS A 571 14.33 -32.63 -12.41
N LYS A 572 14.37 -31.65 -11.51
CA LYS A 572 13.15 -31.03 -10.94
C LYS A 572 12.54 -29.93 -11.80
N TRP A 573 13.18 -29.55 -12.90
CA TRP A 573 12.64 -28.56 -13.82
C TRP A 573 12.28 -29.24 -15.15
N ALA A 574 11.14 -28.84 -15.70
CA ALA A 574 10.65 -29.28 -17.01
C ALA A 574 10.36 -28.09 -17.95
N ILE A 575 10.03 -26.92 -17.39
CA ILE A 575 9.76 -25.70 -18.15
C ILE A 575 10.54 -24.51 -17.58
N LEU A 576 11.08 -23.69 -18.49
CA LEU A 576 11.78 -22.45 -18.18
C LEU A 576 11.27 -21.32 -19.08
N LEU A 577 10.89 -20.19 -18.49
CA LEU A 577 10.56 -18.96 -19.21
C LEU A 577 11.77 -18.02 -19.20
N VAL A 578 12.34 -17.73 -20.37
CA VAL A 578 13.48 -16.80 -20.47
C VAL A 578 12.99 -15.44 -20.98
N PHE A 579 12.97 -14.43 -20.13
CA PHE A 579 12.59 -13.07 -20.49
C PHE A 579 13.80 -12.30 -21.00
N CYS A 580 13.69 -11.77 -22.21
CA CYS A 580 14.76 -11.00 -22.84
C CYS A 580 14.23 -9.91 -23.77
N LEU A 581 15.09 -8.95 -24.11
CA LEU A 581 14.77 -7.92 -25.10
C LEU A 581 14.75 -8.48 -26.52
N LYS A 582 15.72 -9.35 -26.83
CA LYS A 582 15.92 -9.95 -28.15
C LYS A 582 16.70 -11.26 -28.00
N LEU A 583 16.30 -12.25 -28.78
CA LEU A 583 17.01 -13.50 -28.98
C LEU A 583 17.76 -13.44 -30.31
N GLU A 584 19.05 -13.77 -30.29
CA GLU A 584 19.87 -13.93 -31.50
C GLU A 584 19.57 -15.23 -32.24
N SER A 585 19.97 -15.28 -33.50
CA SER A 585 19.91 -16.53 -34.27
C SER A 585 20.98 -17.47 -33.74
N PHE A 586 20.62 -18.72 -33.45
CA PHE A 586 21.60 -19.73 -33.03
C PHE A 586 22.42 -20.15 -34.26
N GLU A 587 23.73 -19.89 -34.21
CA GLU A 587 24.68 -20.21 -35.29
C GLU A 587 25.31 -21.60 -35.11
N THR A 588 25.17 -22.21 -33.93
CA THR A 588 25.75 -23.50 -33.54
C THR A 588 24.71 -24.64 -33.51
N GLU A 589 25.18 -25.90 -33.58
CA GLU A 589 24.34 -27.07 -33.29
C GLU A 589 23.87 -27.04 -31.84
N TRP A 590 22.60 -27.33 -31.61
CA TRP A 590 22.00 -27.30 -30.27
C TRP A 590 22.40 -28.54 -29.46
N ASP A 591 23.25 -28.34 -28.45
CA ASP A 591 23.84 -29.43 -27.65
C ASP A 591 22.85 -30.10 -26.68
N HIS A 592 21.76 -29.41 -26.33
CA HIS A 592 20.74 -29.93 -25.41
C HIS A 592 19.64 -30.70 -26.15
N LYS A 593 19.97 -31.88 -26.68
CA LYS A 593 19.06 -32.72 -27.51
C LYS A 593 17.69 -32.99 -26.90
N GLN A 594 17.57 -32.99 -25.57
CA GLN A 594 16.31 -33.25 -24.86
C GLN A 594 15.49 -32.01 -24.50
N VAL A 595 15.99 -30.82 -24.86
CA VAL A 595 15.40 -29.53 -24.50
C VAL A 595 14.95 -28.83 -25.78
N GLY A 596 13.65 -28.57 -25.89
CA GLY A 596 13.11 -27.69 -26.93
C GLY A 596 13.29 -26.21 -26.58
N CYS A 597 13.40 -25.37 -27.60
CA CYS A 597 13.46 -23.92 -27.46
C CYS A 597 12.49 -23.27 -28.44
N VAL A 598 11.51 -22.54 -27.90
CA VAL A 598 10.51 -21.79 -28.66
C VAL A 598 10.56 -20.32 -28.26
N LYS A 599 10.41 -19.44 -29.24
CA LYS A 599 10.42 -17.99 -29.04
C LYS A 599 9.00 -17.45 -29.20
N VAL A 600 8.58 -16.62 -28.26
CA VAL A 600 7.30 -15.90 -28.28
C VAL A 600 7.56 -14.40 -28.22
N ASN A 601 7.11 -13.66 -29.24
CA ASN A 601 7.12 -12.20 -29.19
C ASN A 601 5.94 -11.73 -28.34
N CYS A 602 6.23 -11.11 -27.18
CA CYS A 602 5.17 -10.77 -26.23
C CYS A 602 4.22 -9.67 -26.74
N ARG A 603 4.67 -8.83 -27.68
CA ARG A 603 3.85 -7.72 -28.21
C ARG A 603 2.92 -8.17 -29.35
N SER A 604 3.38 -9.11 -30.18
CA SER A 604 2.62 -9.58 -31.34
C SER A 604 1.97 -10.95 -31.17
N GLY A 605 2.39 -11.73 -30.18
CA GLY A 605 1.96 -13.13 -30.00
C GLY A 605 2.59 -14.09 -31.02
N ARG A 606 3.51 -13.63 -31.87
CA ARG A 606 4.17 -14.49 -32.84
C ARG A 606 5.04 -15.53 -32.14
N VAL A 607 4.85 -16.79 -32.51
CA VAL A 607 5.58 -17.95 -32.00
C VAL A 607 6.45 -18.54 -33.10
N ASP A 608 7.74 -18.69 -32.84
CA ASP A 608 8.70 -19.31 -33.75
C ASP A 608 9.48 -20.38 -32.99
N TRP A 609 9.45 -21.64 -33.45
CA TRP A 609 10.32 -22.68 -32.93
C TRP A 609 11.76 -22.40 -33.35
N VAL A 610 12.67 -22.35 -32.38
CA VAL A 610 14.11 -22.19 -32.62
C VAL A 610 14.73 -23.57 -32.78
N VAL A 611 14.43 -24.45 -31.82
CA VAL A 611 14.80 -25.86 -31.85
C VAL A 611 13.65 -26.67 -31.30
N GLN A 612 13.23 -27.71 -32.03
CA GLN A 612 12.28 -28.70 -31.54
C GLN A 612 12.91 -30.09 -31.74
N PRO A 613 13.11 -30.88 -30.68
CA PRO A 613 13.63 -32.24 -30.81
C PRO A 613 12.79 -33.04 -31.81
N ALA A 614 13.47 -33.67 -32.76
CA ALA A 614 12.84 -34.36 -33.89
C ALA A 614 12.01 -35.55 -33.40
N GLU A 615 12.61 -36.39 -32.56
CA GLU A 615 11.96 -37.54 -31.96
C GLU A 615 11.15 -37.12 -30.72
N GLU A 616 9.91 -37.59 -30.61
CA GLU A 616 9.04 -37.27 -29.46
C GLU A 616 9.59 -37.83 -28.15
N GLU A 617 10.29 -38.96 -28.19
CA GLU A 617 10.92 -39.57 -27.02
C GLU A 617 12.01 -38.68 -26.37
N ASP A 618 12.63 -37.80 -27.16
CA ASP A 618 13.64 -36.85 -26.71
C ASP A 618 13.04 -35.57 -26.11
N ARG A 619 11.73 -35.32 -26.27
CA ARG A 619 11.07 -34.11 -25.77
C ARG A 619 10.82 -34.19 -24.27
N LYS A 620 11.81 -33.80 -23.47
CA LYS A 620 11.73 -33.82 -21.99
C LYS A 620 11.47 -32.46 -21.38
N LYS A 621 12.09 -31.42 -21.92
CA LYS A 621 12.03 -30.07 -21.32
C LYS A 621 11.81 -29.01 -22.36
N LEU A 622 11.23 -27.89 -21.94
CA LEU A 622 10.94 -26.77 -22.83
C LEU A 622 11.44 -25.44 -22.25
N VAL A 623 12.17 -24.70 -23.09
CA VAL A 623 12.48 -23.29 -22.86
C VAL A 623 11.57 -22.45 -23.74
N ILE A 624 10.80 -21.56 -23.11
CA ILE A 624 9.98 -20.55 -23.81
C ILE A 624 10.66 -19.20 -23.63
N VAL A 625 11.22 -18.67 -24.72
CA VAL A 625 11.85 -17.35 -24.75
C VAL A 625 10.79 -16.28 -24.95
N MET A 626 10.53 -15.51 -23.90
CA MET A 626 9.60 -14.39 -23.86
C MET A 626 10.33 -13.11 -24.30
N VAL A 627 10.13 -12.71 -25.56
CA VAL A 627 10.75 -11.51 -26.14
C VAL A 627 9.87 -10.29 -25.84
N THR A 628 10.25 -9.52 -24.83
CA THR A 628 9.45 -8.38 -24.33
C THR A 628 9.61 -7.11 -25.16
N GLY A 629 10.74 -6.97 -25.88
CA GLY A 629 11.14 -5.73 -26.53
C GLY A 629 11.63 -4.65 -25.54
N PRO A 630 12.15 -3.51 -26.05
CA PRO A 630 12.78 -2.47 -25.24
C PRO A 630 11.77 -1.71 -24.36
N LEU A 631 12.19 -1.38 -23.13
CA LEU A 631 11.46 -0.43 -22.28
C LEU A 631 11.65 0.99 -22.81
N THR A 632 10.57 1.77 -22.83
CA THR A 632 10.61 3.13 -23.36
C THR A 632 11.09 4.10 -22.28
N VAL A 633 12.41 4.15 -22.06
CA VAL A 633 13.04 5.10 -21.14
C VAL A 633 13.16 6.45 -21.85
N GLY A 634 12.49 7.47 -21.33
CA GLY A 634 12.52 8.81 -21.91
C GLY A 634 13.91 9.43 -21.72
N VAL A 635 14.55 9.81 -22.81
CA VAL A 635 15.63 10.80 -22.75
C VAL A 635 14.97 12.12 -22.34
N LEU A 636 15.31 12.66 -21.17
CA LEU A 636 14.99 14.05 -20.83
C LEU A 636 15.51 14.92 -21.98
N SER A 637 14.61 15.44 -22.82
CA SER A 637 14.98 16.52 -23.73
C SER A 637 15.38 17.69 -22.84
N LYS A 638 16.69 17.96 -22.74
CA LYS A 638 17.19 19.23 -22.22
C LYS A 638 16.75 20.31 -23.20
N THR A 639 15.53 20.81 -23.03
CA THR A 639 15.16 22.13 -23.52
C THR A 639 15.85 23.15 -22.62
N TYR A 640 16.80 23.87 -23.23
CA TYR A 640 17.55 24.97 -22.66
C TYR A 640 16.67 26.12 -22.18
#